data_AF-A0A3L7UJ95-F1
#
_entry.id   AF-A0A3L7UJ95-F1
#
_cell.length_a   1.000
_cell.length_b   1.000
_cell.length_c   1.000
_cell.angle_alpha   90.00
_cell.angle_beta   90.00
_cell.angle_gamma   90.00
#
_symmetry.space_group_name_H-M   'P 1'
#
loop_
_entity.id
_entity.type
_entity.pdbx_description
1 polymer ?
#
loop_
_entity_poly.entity_id
_entity_poly.type
_entity_poly.pdbx_seq_one_letter_code
_entity_poly.pdbx_strand_id
1 'polypeptide(L)'
;MLPTKHIRVVLLFAGLTGMTIPGCATSFFDTAMLKTAALKPSIMNGNVTENRAITQFIDALTEDNEKAFRRSVSTRFEQRAMRSADAWKDLEIMKLPKVKLEIDESKSVDENTFETIAKDEKGTKYQFQILRDTEKRRWVVDDVLVRQQKKGTSATKSVSEVMNLLLTVREFLTTWQTNDRSTILPALATDLRAPLEQMPVPWMNRLVERVSSECESEMARRPEIQMNEADALVKMPSKNGYLLLKVIREEDRWLFSDIEVRQRKTNDHPGSVLRQARALNTVSQFLGAYAKADKVVLKTLCDATFYSTSLEIGDLSMISMPSAEHAPEDFEIRSFSGQLTIMVPDKTQIVQLDLTTAKSDDRKALQKLTEGSVETAFVIRDITIYDRQTRKQQKLESAFTAPSRAMLFVSALHEKNLPILKHLSTAEFSLGTWDRIDPALVSQLPLSEVPSGELTLCGTDVRGDTTEMEFMSADGQICSVIMRSENGTLNVDDIQYPNTSAQVASLRNHLQLTVPIVELASAWHKHDLPRVKRTCSMDFNRLIWGNLKTLPSDFDRLPEMLLVPVQSTEWGESQAIVELGQNGEPPVSVRLLKENRAWVIDEISVRQPDGVVFNIRQNLRRDIAQRFLDNPTGGIMQAVNESTSDDPAGVVHALSESPAPRRGNLTLPSSGKPKAPRASMTPAGIDLTPVPKPHPVPEDGILKFGPQASAAGIRDTPLHDNDAMQDVKEVSDFHGVPESQSAETSSSTLREMSQHPIEILGE
;
A
#
# COMPACT_ATOMS: atom_id res chain seq x y z
N MET A 1 55.17 52.43 -13.83
CA MET A 1 56.56 52.17 -13.42
C MET A 1 56.79 52.81 -12.05
N LEU A 2 57.36 52.04 -11.12
CA LEU A 2 57.89 52.32 -9.76
C LEU A 2 58.71 53.64 -9.64
N PRO A 3 59.09 54.17 -8.43
CA PRO A 3 59.50 53.40 -7.22
C PRO A 3 59.27 53.97 -5.78
N THR A 4 59.29 52.99 -4.86
CA THR A 4 59.81 52.83 -3.47
C THR A 4 60.44 53.96 -2.59
N LYS A 5 60.22 53.85 -1.25
CA LYS A 5 61.19 53.63 -0.11
C LYS A 5 60.58 54.10 1.24
N HIS A 6 60.30 53.25 2.26
CA HIS A 6 61.14 52.66 3.33
C HIS A 6 61.68 53.62 4.41
N ILE A 7 61.23 53.44 5.68
CA ILE A 7 62.04 53.54 6.91
C ILE A 7 61.57 52.47 7.92
N ARG A 8 62.51 51.67 8.45
CA ARG A 8 62.39 50.77 9.61
C ARG A 8 63.34 51.29 10.69
N VAL A 9 62.92 51.22 11.97
CA VAL A 9 63.84 51.10 13.11
C VAL A 9 63.28 50.05 14.06
N VAL A 10 64.17 49.15 14.47
CA VAL A 10 63.99 47.99 15.36
C VAL A 10 64.73 48.30 16.67
N LEU A 11 64.17 47.91 17.82
CA LEU A 11 64.95 47.72 19.05
C LEU A 11 64.48 46.47 19.82
N LEU A 12 65.45 45.56 19.95
CA LEU A 12 65.67 44.35 20.77
C LEU A 12 65.37 44.55 22.28
N PHE A 13 65.27 43.58 23.22
CA PHE A 13 65.22 42.10 23.34
C PHE A 13 64.95 41.75 24.83
N ALA A 14 64.52 40.50 25.12
CA ALA A 14 64.71 39.68 26.35
C ALA A 14 64.07 40.13 27.70
N GLY A 15 63.57 39.28 28.60
CA GLY A 15 63.54 37.81 28.69
C GLY A 15 63.53 37.36 30.18
N LEU A 16 62.68 36.38 30.51
CA LEU A 16 62.75 35.37 31.60
C LEU A 16 62.52 35.69 33.11
N THR A 17 61.42 35.08 33.60
CA THR A 17 61.23 34.18 34.79
C THR A 17 61.80 34.49 36.19
N GLY A 18 60.96 34.26 37.22
CA GLY A 18 61.41 33.78 38.54
C GLY A 18 60.54 34.17 39.74
N MET A 19 59.96 33.16 40.41
CA MET A 19 59.07 33.24 41.58
C MET A 19 59.77 33.71 42.89
N THR A 20 59.03 34.30 43.83
CA THR A 20 58.73 33.77 45.20
C THR A 20 58.20 34.85 46.18
N ILE A 21 57.30 34.39 47.07
CA ILE A 21 56.56 35.09 48.16
C ILE A 21 57.38 34.94 49.48
N PRO A 22 57.35 35.87 50.46
CA PRO A 22 56.41 35.87 51.63
C PRO A 22 55.92 37.30 51.99
N GLY A 23 54.75 37.59 52.58
CA GLY A 23 53.98 36.91 53.62
C GLY A 23 54.10 37.68 54.95
N CYS A 24 53.07 38.44 55.37
CA CYS A 24 52.70 38.88 56.75
C CYS A 24 51.56 39.93 56.62
N ALA A 25 50.30 39.61 56.94
CA ALA A 25 49.66 39.58 58.27
C ALA A 25 49.05 40.94 58.72
N THR A 26 47.71 40.95 58.73
CA THR A 26 46.79 41.49 59.75
C THR A 26 46.76 42.98 60.11
N SER A 27 45.63 43.60 59.71
CA SER A 27 44.68 44.45 60.49
C SER A 27 45.21 45.57 61.38
N PHE A 28 44.61 46.77 61.32
CA PHE A 28 44.22 47.56 62.50
C PHE A 28 43.46 48.86 62.11
N PHE A 29 42.31 49.09 62.78
CA PHE A 29 41.53 50.34 62.96
C PHE A 29 40.77 50.92 61.74
N ASP A 30 39.54 51.43 61.83
CA ASP A 30 38.56 51.45 62.91
C ASP A 30 37.19 51.75 62.28
N THR A 31 36.15 51.07 62.77
CA THR A 31 34.75 51.38 62.46
C THR A 31 34.13 52.11 63.64
N ALA A 32 33.24 53.04 63.30
CA ALA A 32 32.19 53.62 64.15
C ALA A 32 32.54 54.91 64.91
N MET A 33 32.06 56.04 64.39
CA MET A 33 30.82 56.64 64.91
C MET A 33 30.50 57.92 64.14
N LEU A 34 29.36 57.97 63.45
CA LEU A 34 28.28 58.91 63.76
C LEU A 34 27.06 58.62 62.89
N LYS A 35 25.94 58.46 63.59
CA LYS A 35 24.61 58.12 63.11
C LYS A 35 23.98 59.30 62.37
N THR A 36 23.32 58.96 61.26
CA THR A 36 22.03 59.46 60.74
C THR A 36 21.43 60.72 61.37
N ALA A 37 21.18 61.76 60.54
CA ALA A 37 19.83 62.27 60.30
C ALA A 37 19.79 63.22 59.09
N ALA A 38 18.87 62.92 58.17
CA ALA A 38 18.08 63.86 57.39
C ALA A 38 18.79 64.83 56.42
N LEU A 39 18.93 64.39 55.18
CA LEU A 39 18.64 65.22 54.00
C LEU A 39 17.94 64.34 52.96
N LYS A 40 16.62 64.53 52.81
CA LYS A 40 15.88 64.13 51.61
C LYS A 40 16.37 64.99 50.44
N PRO A 41 16.68 64.38 49.29
CA PRO A 41 16.35 64.98 48.01
C PRO A 41 15.14 64.23 47.44
N SER A 42 14.08 64.98 47.22
CA SER A 42 12.90 64.59 46.47
C SER A 42 13.22 64.40 44.99
N ILE A 43 12.74 63.27 44.44
CA ILE A 43 12.48 62.97 43.01
C ILE A 43 13.72 62.74 42.13
N MET A 44 14.10 61.46 41.93
CA MET A 44 14.42 60.83 40.63
C MET A 44 14.97 59.39 40.82
N ASN A 45 14.23 58.41 40.29
CA ASN A 45 14.66 57.05 39.88
C ASN A 45 15.28 56.11 40.94
N GLY A 46 14.43 55.40 41.69
CA GLY A 46 14.84 54.27 42.54
C GLY A 46 15.31 53.01 41.79
N ASN A 47 15.27 53.00 40.46
CA ASN A 47 15.54 51.82 39.63
C ASN A 47 16.92 51.88 38.93
N VAL A 48 17.93 52.49 39.56
CA VAL A 48 19.25 52.72 38.93
C VAL A 48 19.94 51.42 38.52
N THR A 49 19.81 50.39 39.34
CA THR A 49 20.36 49.05 39.11
C THR A 49 19.70 48.36 37.93
N GLU A 50 18.37 48.34 37.91
CA GLU A 50 17.56 47.71 36.87
C GLU A 50 17.74 48.42 35.53
N ASN A 51 17.75 49.76 35.55
CA ASN A 51 17.94 50.56 34.34
C ASN A 51 19.34 50.32 33.75
N ARG A 52 20.37 50.21 34.60
CA ARG A 52 21.73 49.89 34.16
C ARG A 52 21.80 48.50 33.52
N ALA A 53 21.21 47.48 34.14
CA ALA A 53 21.23 46.11 33.62
C ALA A 53 20.48 46.00 32.28
N ILE A 54 19.28 46.57 32.19
CA ILE A 54 18.47 46.59 30.96
C ILE A 54 19.17 47.39 29.85
N THR A 55 19.73 48.55 30.16
CA THR A 55 20.45 49.38 29.18
C THR A 55 21.66 48.63 28.61
N GLN A 56 22.48 48.01 29.48
CA GLN A 56 23.64 47.21 29.02
C GLN A 56 23.25 46.03 28.13
N PHE A 57 22.10 45.40 28.42
CA PHE A 57 21.55 44.32 27.59
C PHE A 57 21.08 44.83 26.21
N ILE A 58 20.38 45.96 26.16
CA ILE A 58 19.89 46.55 24.91
C ILE A 58 21.03 47.11 24.06
N ASP A 59 22.01 47.78 24.68
CA ASP A 59 23.17 48.33 23.98
C ASP A 59 23.94 47.19 23.29
N ALA A 60 24.15 46.07 23.99
CA ALA A 60 24.81 44.89 23.43
C ALA A 60 24.03 44.27 22.24
N LEU A 61 22.69 44.27 22.27
CA LEU A 61 21.84 43.83 21.15
C LEU A 61 21.83 44.81 19.96
N THR A 62 22.00 46.10 20.24
CA THR A 62 21.97 47.18 19.24
C THR A 62 23.30 47.28 18.51
N GLU A 63 24.42 47.10 19.24
CA GLU A 63 25.79 47.10 18.72
C GLU A 63 26.19 45.78 18.03
N ASP A 64 25.29 44.79 17.99
CA ASP A 64 25.54 43.44 17.46
C ASP A 64 26.79 42.77 18.08
N ASN A 65 26.95 42.91 19.41
CA ASN A 65 28.16 42.49 20.13
C ASN A 65 27.89 41.30 21.07
N GLU A 66 28.09 40.10 20.56
CA GLU A 66 27.86 38.84 21.31
C GLU A 66 28.62 38.79 22.64
N LYS A 67 29.88 39.25 22.68
CA LYS A 67 30.70 39.23 23.91
C LYS A 67 30.18 40.18 24.97
N ALA A 68 29.70 41.35 24.57
CA ALA A 68 29.05 42.29 25.49
C ALA A 68 27.71 41.72 25.97
N PHE A 69 26.96 41.07 25.08
CA PHE A 69 25.67 40.47 25.43
C PHE A 69 25.81 39.35 26.46
N ARG A 70 26.73 38.40 26.25
CA ARG A 70 27.04 37.32 27.23
C ARG A 70 27.42 37.87 28.61
N ARG A 71 28.01 39.06 28.68
CA ARG A 71 28.33 39.74 29.95
C ARG A 71 27.12 40.40 30.62
N SER A 72 26.10 40.76 29.85
CA SER A 72 24.88 41.42 30.33
C SER A 72 23.77 40.46 30.78
N VAL A 73 23.91 39.17 30.47
CA VAL A 73 22.97 38.09 30.84
C VAL A 73 23.53 37.19 31.95
N SER A 74 22.66 36.50 32.68
CA SER A 74 23.05 35.54 33.72
C SER A 74 23.79 34.32 33.15
N THR A 75 24.54 33.60 34.01
CA THR A 75 25.12 32.29 33.66
C THR A 75 24.03 31.31 33.22
N ARG A 76 22.87 31.29 33.90
CA ARG A 76 21.74 30.42 33.53
C ARG A 76 21.24 30.72 32.12
N PHE A 77 21.02 32.00 31.79
CA PHE A 77 20.63 32.40 30.44
C PHE A 77 21.69 32.00 29.43
N GLU A 78 22.97 32.22 29.75
CA GLU A 78 24.07 31.87 28.85
C GLU A 78 24.13 30.36 28.57
N GLN A 79 23.98 29.52 29.60
CA GLN A 79 23.99 28.06 29.48
C GLN A 79 22.76 27.52 28.72
N ARG A 80 21.60 28.17 28.81
CA ARG A 80 20.37 27.70 28.17
C ARG A 80 20.17 28.25 26.76
N ALA A 81 20.37 29.56 26.59
CA ALA A 81 20.05 30.29 25.37
C ALA A 81 21.26 30.56 24.48
N MET A 82 22.48 30.50 25.00
CA MET A 82 23.72 30.89 24.30
C MET A 82 24.79 29.78 24.27
N ARG A 83 24.38 28.52 24.45
CA ARG A 83 25.30 27.36 24.49
C ARG A 83 25.93 26.97 23.15
N SER A 84 25.32 27.38 22.03
CA SER A 84 25.85 27.13 20.67
C SER A 84 26.48 28.38 20.08
N ALA A 85 27.47 28.21 19.20
CA ALA A 85 28.12 29.31 18.48
C ALA A 85 27.16 30.07 17.56
N ASP A 86 26.13 29.40 17.03
CA ASP A 86 25.13 30.04 16.18
C ASP A 86 23.92 30.59 16.96
N ALA A 87 23.88 30.42 18.29
CA ALA A 87 22.78 30.90 19.12
C ALA A 87 22.56 32.41 19.02
N TRP A 88 23.63 33.17 18.75
CA TRP A 88 23.53 34.61 18.51
C TRP A 88 22.64 34.96 17.30
N LYS A 89 22.77 34.21 16.20
CA LYS A 89 21.93 34.38 15.00
C LYS A 89 20.49 33.96 15.29
N ASP A 90 20.31 32.86 16.03
CA ASP A 90 18.99 32.35 16.38
C ASP A 90 18.23 33.31 17.31
N LEU A 91 18.95 34.11 18.12
CA LEU A 91 18.37 35.13 18.99
C LEU A 91 17.62 36.23 18.20
N GLU A 92 18.00 36.48 16.94
CA GLU A 92 17.29 37.43 16.07
C GLU A 92 15.83 37.02 15.82
N ILE A 93 15.53 35.71 15.90
CA ILE A 93 14.17 35.17 15.72
C ILE A 93 13.24 35.67 16.83
N MET A 94 13.78 35.96 18.01
CA MET A 94 13.02 36.34 19.21
C MET A 94 12.53 37.78 19.18
N LYS A 95 12.96 38.61 18.22
CA LYS A 95 12.58 40.02 18.06
C LYS A 95 12.68 40.80 19.38
N LEU A 96 13.81 40.63 20.06
CA LEU A 96 14.11 41.37 21.30
C LEU A 96 14.16 42.88 21.05
N PRO A 97 13.83 43.71 22.06
CA PRO A 97 13.85 45.16 21.91
C PRO A 97 15.28 45.66 21.62
N LYS A 98 15.44 46.40 20.51
CA LYS A 98 16.67 47.13 20.14
C LYS A 98 16.52 48.65 20.27
N VAL A 99 15.55 49.09 21.06
CA VAL A 99 15.22 50.49 21.32
C VAL A 99 15.34 50.76 22.81
N LYS A 100 15.66 52.01 23.16
CA LYS A 100 15.76 52.46 24.54
C LYS A 100 14.41 52.24 25.25
N LEU A 101 14.47 51.64 26.44
CA LEU A 101 13.28 51.36 27.25
C LEU A 101 13.26 52.22 28.51
N GLU A 102 12.07 52.64 28.93
CA GLU A 102 11.82 53.30 30.20
C GLU A 102 11.18 52.31 31.18
N ILE A 103 11.60 52.32 32.44
CA ILE A 103 11.05 51.41 33.45
C ILE A 103 9.68 51.90 33.90
N ASP A 104 8.65 51.08 33.70
CA ASP A 104 7.26 51.33 34.12
C ASP A 104 7.05 50.87 35.56
N GLU A 105 7.47 49.64 35.88
CA GLU A 105 7.24 49.00 37.17
C GLU A 105 8.44 48.09 37.52
N SER A 106 8.87 48.06 38.78
CA SER A 106 9.90 47.14 39.28
C SER A 106 9.46 46.57 40.62
N LYS A 107 9.48 45.24 40.74
CA LYS A 107 9.09 44.51 41.95
C LYS A 107 10.24 43.63 42.41
N SER A 108 10.72 43.84 43.63
CA SER A 108 11.65 42.90 44.28
C SER A 108 10.89 41.61 44.62
N VAL A 109 11.37 40.49 44.08
CA VAL A 109 10.86 39.15 44.41
C VAL A 109 11.60 38.60 45.63
N ASP A 110 12.92 38.82 45.67
CA ASP A 110 13.80 38.54 46.80
C ASP A 110 14.99 39.54 46.83
N GLU A 111 15.93 39.38 47.77
CA GLU A 111 17.10 40.28 47.92
C GLU A 111 18.04 40.30 46.71
N ASN A 112 17.98 39.30 45.83
CA ASN A 112 18.85 39.12 44.68
C ASN A 112 18.10 39.09 43.34
N THR A 113 16.79 39.32 43.32
CA THR A 113 15.93 39.17 42.13
C THR A 113 14.89 40.28 42.02
N PHE A 114 14.83 40.90 40.86
CA PHE A 114 13.81 41.88 40.48
C PHE A 114 13.02 41.41 39.26
N GLU A 115 11.70 41.60 39.30
CA GLU A 115 10.84 41.56 38.13
C GLU A 115 10.55 42.99 37.67
N THR A 116 11.02 43.35 36.49
CA THR A 116 10.95 44.72 35.98
C THR A 116 10.17 44.77 34.67
N ILE A 117 9.15 45.61 34.58
CA ILE A 117 8.41 45.89 33.36
C ILE A 117 8.94 47.19 32.78
N ALA A 118 9.44 47.13 31.55
CA ALA A 118 9.93 48.28 30.80
C ALA A 118 9.09 48.52 29.54
N LYS A 119 8.98 49.77 29.11
CA LYS A 119 8.18 50.21 27.95
C LYS A 119 9.05 50.86 26.90
N ASP A 120 8.73 50.63 25.63
CA ASP A 120 9.25 51.45 24.53
C ASP A 120 8.41 52.72 24.33
N GLU A 121 8.89 53.63 23.49
CA GLU A 121 8.20 54.88 23.14
C GLU A 121 6.82 54.66 22.49
N LYS A 122 6.57 53.47 21.93
CA LYS A 122 5.29 53.07 21.32
C LYS A 122 4.32 52.45 22.34
N GLY A 123 4.74 52.30 23.60
CA GLY A 123 3.96 51.72 24.69
C GLY A 123 4.00 50.19 24.77
N THR A 124 4.84 49.52 23.99
CA THR A 124 5.04 48.06 24.07
C THR A 124 5.71 47.72 25.38
N LYS A 125 5.09 46.85 26.19
CA LYS A 125 5.65 46.40 27.47
C LYS A 125 6.50 45.14 27.29
N TYR A 126 7.68 45.13 27.90
CA TYR A 126 8.59 44.01 28.02
C TYR A 126 8.82 43.71 29.51
N GLN A 127 8.74 42.44 29.89
CA GLN A 127 9.00 42.04 31.27
C GLN A 127 10.38 41.38 31.35
N PHE A 128 11.21 41.84 32.26
CA PHE A 128 12.57 41.38 32.51
C PHE A 128 12.63 40.74 33.89
N GLN A 129 13.36 39.64 34.01
CA GLN A 129 13.83 39.12 35.28
C GLN A 129 15.31 39.49 35.42
N ILE A 130 15.65 40.21 36.47
CA ILE A 130 17.00 40.70 36.75
C ILE A 130 17.49 40.00 38.01
N LEU A 131 18.66 39.37 37.93
CA LEU A 131 19.24 38.60 39.03
C LEU A 131 20.65 39.12 39.32
N ARG A 132 21.02 39.10 40.60
CA ARG A 132 22.42 39.21 41.01
C ARG A 132 23.12 37.87 40.81
N ASP A 133 23.81 37.72 39.69
CA ASP A 133 24.51 36.50 39.33
C ASP A 133 25.69 36.24 40.30
N THR A 134 25.71 35.04 40.89
CA THR A 134 26.71 34.63 41.87
C THR A 134 28.09 34.41 41.28
N GLU A 135 28.17 33.95 40.02
CA GLU A 135 29.43 33.71 39.32
C GLU A 135 29.99 35.01 38.75
N LYS A 136 29.14 35.81 38.10
CA LYS A 136 29.54 37.07 37.48
C LYS A 136 29.64 38.22 38.49
N ARG A 137 29.08 38.06 39.70
CA ARG A 137 29.04 39.04 40.82
C ARG A 137 28.46 40.40 40.46
N ARG A 138 27.47 40.44 39.55
CA ARG A 138 26.81 41.67 39.06
C ARG A 138 25.34 41.44 38.81
N TRP A 139 24.58 42.53 38.77
CA TRP A 139 23.18 42.54 38.32
C TRP A 139 23.14 42.39 36.80
N VAL A 140 22.42 41.38 36.33
CA VAL A 140 22.31 40.99 34.92
C VAL A 140 20.88 40.54 34.63
N VAL A 141 20.52 40.52 33.35
CA VAL A 141 19.23 40.00 32.90
C VAL A 141 19.27 38.46 32.97
N ASP A 142 18.41 37.86 33.79
CA ASP A 142 18.24 36.40 33.86
C ASP A 142 17.29 35.90 32.77
N ASP A 143 16.23 36.67 32.46
CA ASP A 143 15.30 36.32 31.38
C ASP A 143 14.51 37.52 30.88
N VAL A 144 13.94 37.35 29.69
CA VAL A 144 13.00 38.30 29.08
C VAL A 144 11.71 37.55 28.73
N LEU A 145 10.60 38.03 29.26
CA LEU A 145 9.26 37.49 29.04
C LEU A 145 8.57 38.31 27.94
N VAL A 146 8.41 37.71 26.77
CA VAL A 146 7.79 38.35 25.60
C VAL A 146 6.35 37.86 25.46
N ARG A 147 5.40 38.81 25.47
CA ARG A 147 3.99 38.50 25.16
C ARG A 147 3.81 38.38 23.65
N GLN A 148 3.45 37.20 23.18
CA GLN A 148 3.04 36.95 21.80
C GLN A 148 1.52 36.85 21.74
N GLN A 149 0.88 37.74 20.98
CA GLN A 149 -0.55 37.64 20.64
C GLN A 149 -0.71 37.10 19.23
N LYS A 150 -1.41 35.96 19.07
CA LYS A 150 -1.77 35.40 17.76
C LYS A 150 -3.21 34.92 17.82
N LYS A 151 -4.07 35.45 16.92
CA LYS A 151 -5.49 35.09 16.77
C LYS A 151 -6.33 35.09 18.07
N GLY A 152 -6.13 36.10 18.93
CA GLY A 152 -6.93 36.29 20.16
C GLY A 152 -6.40 35.60 21.42
N THR A 153 -5.39 34.73 21.30
CA THR A 153 -4.71 34.11 22.45
C THR A 153 -3.38 34.83 22.69
N SER A 154 -3.15 35.26 23.94
CA SER A 154 -1.89 35.88 24.38
C SER A 154 -1.10 34.86 25.20
N ALA A 155 0.11 34.51 24.74
CA ALA A 155 1.03 33.67 25.50
C ALA A 155 2.26 34.51 25.90
N THR A 156 2.62 34.48 27.18
CA THR A 156 3.90 35.04 27.66
C THR A 156 4.94 33.95 27.56
N LYS A 157 6.02 34.18 26.82
CA LYS A 157 7.08 33.20 26.61
C LYS A 157 8.40 33.71 27.18
N SER A 158 9.10 32.85 27.92
CA SER A 158 10.48 33.04 28.34
C SER A 158 11.39 32.93 27.12
N VAL A 159 12.27 33.92 26.92
CA VAL A 159 13.24 33.91 25.83
C VAL A 159 14.28 32.83 26.06
N SER A 160 14.72 32.63 27.31
CA SER A 160 15.70 31.60 27.64
C SER A 160 15.21 30.19 27.32
N GLU A 161 13.94 29.89 27.62
CA GLU A 161 13.33 28.58 27.36
C GLU A 161 13.04 28.35 25.87
N VAL A 162 12.54 29.36 25.15
CA VAL A 162 12.32 29.24 23.70
C VAL A 162 13.64 29.03 22.96
N MET A 163 14.71 29.73 23.36
CA MET A 163 16.05 29.53 22.80
C MET A 163 16.61 28.14 23.13
N ASN A 164 16.42 27.66 24.37
CA ASN A 164 16.83 26.30 24.74
C ASN A 164 16.15 25.24 23.87
N LEU A 165 14.84 25.38 23.62
CA LEU A 165 14.09 24.50 22.72
C LEU A 165 14.62 24.58 21.28
N LEU A 166 14.87 25.77 20.75
CA LEU A 166 15.42 25.97 19.39
C LEU A 166 16.77 25.27 19.20
N LEU A 167 17.67 25.45 20.16
CA LEU A 167 18.99 24.82 20.15
C LEU A 167 18.87 23.30 20.29
N THR A 168 17.93 22.81 21.11
CA THR A 168 17.65 21.38 21.23
C THR A 168 17.13 20.78 19.92
N VAL A 169 16.24 21.49 19.22
CA VAL A 169 15.77 21.07 17.88
C VAL A 169 16.91 21.02 16.88
N ARG A 170 17.80 22.00 16.89
CA ARG A 170 18.99 22.01 16.03
C ARG A 170 19.90 20.82 16.26
N GLU A 171 20.26 20.61 17.52
CA GLU A 171 21.12 19.50 17.92
C GLU A 171 20.48 18.18 17.55
N PHE A 172 19.18 18.02 17.83
CA PHE A 172 18.44 16.84 17.44
C PHE A 172 18.45 16.60 15.93
N LEU A 173 18.19 17.61 15.10
CA LEU A 173 18.21 17.45 13.65
C LEU A 173 19.61 17.08 13.14
N THR A 174 20.67 17.62 13.77
CA THR A 174 22.06 17.26 13.47
C THR A 174 22.34 15.82 13.87
N THR A 175 21.90 15.40 15.06
CA THR A 175 22.00 14.01 15.54
C THR A 175 21.22 13.07 14.64
N TRP A 176 20.02 13.44 14.21
CA TRP A 176 19.17 12.66 13.31
C TRP A 176 19.84 12.44 11.95
N GLN A 177 20.59 13.43 11.46
CA GLN A 177 21.38 13.29 10.22
C GLN A 177 22.56 12.32 10.34
N THR A 178 23.07 12.05 11.55
CA THR A 178 24.18 11.07 11.72
C THR A 178 23.77 9.64 11.42
N ASN A 179 22.45 9.36 11.46
CA ASN A 179 21.88 8.02 11.29
C ASN A 179 22.44 6.97 12.28
N ASP A 180 22.92 7.41 13.45
CA ASP A 180 23.40 6.52 14.50
C ASP A 180 22.34 6.30 15.57
N ARG A 181 21.97 5.04 15.77
CA ARG A 181 20.99 4.60 16.77
C ARG A 181 21.39 5.00 18.19
N SER A 182 22.68 4.93 18.53
CA SER A 182 23.15 5.18 19.90
C SER A 182 23.00 6.64 20.33
N THR A 183 23.03 7.56 19.37
CA THR A 183 22.91 9.00 19.59
C THR A 183 21.47 9.51 19.40
N ILE A 184 20.69 8.87 18.51
CA ILE A 184 19.29 9.24 18.28
C ILE A 184 18.40 8.87 19.48
N LEU A 185 18.46 7.63 19.95
CA LEU A 185 17.52 7.12 20.98
C LEU A 185 17.49 7.94 22.28
N PRO A 186 18.62 8.45 22.81
CA PRO A 186 18.62 9.30 24.01
C PRO A 186 17.91 10.65 23.85
N ALA A 187 17.73 11.15 22.63
CA ALA A 187 17.04 12.42 22.37
C ALA A 187 15.52 12.26 22.22
N LEU A 188 15.00 11.03 22.30
CA LEU A 188 13.61 10.70 22.10
C LEU A 188 12.91 10.44 23.43
N ALA A 189 11.64 10.85 23.51
CA ALA A 189 10.76 10.47 24.59
C ALA A 189 10.41 8.98 24.51
N THR A 190 9.99 8.41 25.65
CA THR A 190 9.73 6.99 25.82
C THR A 190 8.81 6.40 24.74
N ASP A 191 7.73 7.11 24.39
CA ASP A 191 6.71 6.66 23.43
C ASP A 191 7.25 6.43 22.01
N LEU A 192 8.19 7.26 21.56
CA LEU A 192 8.83 7.14 20.23
C LEU A 192 10.11 6.31 20.29
N ARG A 193 10.83 6.38 21.41
CA ARG A 193 12.03 5.59 21.63
C ARG A 193 11.74 4.09 21.58
N ALA A 194 10.72 3.62 22.31
CA ALA A 194 10.40 2.20 22.41
C ALA A 194 10.18 1.51 21.04
N PRO A 195 9.34 2.01 20.12
CA PRO A 195 9.17 1.38 18.82
C PRO A 195 10.42 1.49 17.93
N LEU A 196 11.19 2.58 17.98
CA LEU A 196 12.44 2.67 17.20
C LEU A 196 13.54 1.75 17.74
N GLU A 197 13.56 1.50 19.05
CA GLU A 197 14.47 0.55 19.68
C GLU A 197 14.09 -0.91 19.38
N GLN A 198 12.82 -1.24 19.21
CA GLN A 198 12.43 -2.60 18.80
C GLN A 198 12.69 -2.88 17.31
N MET A 199 12.79 -1.84 16.49
CA MET A 199 12.93 -1.96 15.04
C MET A 199 14.32 -2.50 14.63
N PRO A 200 14.41 -3.36 13.60
CA PRO A 200 15.69 -3.71 13.01
C PRO A 200 16.42 -2.48 12.44
N VAL A 201 17.74 -2.45 12.58
CA VAL A 201 18.58 -1.28 12.24
C VAL A 201 18.37 -0.80 10.79
N PRO A 202 18.28 -1.67 9.78
CA PRO A 202 18.09 -1.21 8.39
C PRO A 202 16.78 -0.44 8.18
N TRP A 203 15.69 -0.88 8.80
CA TRP A 203 14.40 -0.19 8.72
C TRP A 203 14.45 1.17 9.44
N MET A 204 15.09 1.23 10.61
CA MET A 204 15.27 2.48 11.36
C MET A 204 16.08 3.48 10.54
N ASN A 205 17.18 3.03 9.93
CA ASN A 205 18.06 3.88 9.14
C ASN A 205 17.33 4.51 7.95
N ARG A 206 16.45 3.75 7.28
CA ARG A 206 15.64 4.27 6.17
C ARG A 206 14.57 5.25 6.62
N LEU A 207 13.94 4.98 7.77
CA LEU A 207 12.95 5.90 8.34
C LEU A 207 13.61 7.24 8.74
N VAL A 208 14.81 7.18 9.32
CA VAL A 208 15.63 8.34 9.65
C VAL A 208 16.05 9.09 8.39
N GLU A 209 16.56 8.40 7.38
CA GLU A 209 16.96 8.96 6.08
C GLU A 209 15.81 9.69 5.39
N ARG A 210 14.59 9.12 5.42
CA ARG A 210 13.39 9.77 4.86
C ARG A 210 13.13 11.14 5.48
N VAL A 211 13.22 11.25 6.81
CA VAL A 211 13.05 12.54 7.50
C VAL A 211 14.22 13.49 7.21
N SER A 212 15.46 12.98 7.28
CA SER A 212 16.68 13.76 7.01
C SER A 212 16.73 14.33 5.60
N SER A 213 16.20 13.61 4.61
CA SER A 213 16.18 14.04 3.21
C SER A 213 15.36 15.32 2.98
N GLU A 214 14.35 15.56 3.83
CA GLU A 214 13.45 16.72 3.79
C GLU A 214 13.98 17.91 4.61
N CYS A 215 14.92 17.66 5.52
CA CYS A 215 15.60 18.72 6.27
C CYS A 215 16.50 19.56 5.35
N GLU A 216 16.41 20.88 5.47
CA GLU A 216 17.35 21.80 4.83
C GLU A 216 18.57 22.01 5.74
N SER A 217 19.78 22.02 5.17
CA SER A 217 21.06 22.12 5.89
C SER A 217 21.28 23.49 6.53
N GLU A 218 20.55 24.52 6.09
CA GLU A 218 20.57 25.84 6.69
C GLU A 218 19.27 26.08 7.45
N MET A 219 19.37 26.18 8.77
CA MET A 219 18.29 26.61 9.68
C MET A 219 17.76 28.04 9.42
N ALA A 220 18.09 28.65 8.28
CA ALA A 220 17.71 30.01 7.91
C ALA A 220 16.19 30.24 7.79
N ARG A 221 15.37 29.18 7.88
CA ARG A 221 13.91 29.29 7.85
C ARG A 221 13.35 29.31 9.27
N ARG A 222 12.85 30.48 9.68
CA ARG A 222 12.26 30.77 11.00
C ARG A 222 11.23 29.71 11.43
N PRO A 223 11.51 28.91 12.48
CA PRO A 223 10.52 28.01 13.08
C PRO A 223 9.33 28.76 13.66
N GLU A 224 8.15 28.15 13.56
CA GLU A 224 6.98 28.56 14.34
C GLU A 224 6.86 27.67 15.57
N ILE A 225 6.98 28.26 16.76
CA ILE A 225 6.91 27.54 18.04
C ILE A 225 5.60 27.87 18.76
N GLN A 226 4.89 26.82 19.14
CA GLN A 226 3.84 26.86 20.15
C GLN A 226 4.35 26.06 21.35
N MET A 227 4.35 26.65 22.54
CA MET A 227 4.99 26.06 23.72
C MET A 227 4.14 26.35 24.95
N ASN A 228 3.93 25.32 25.76
CA ASN A 228 3.36 25.37 27.10
C ASN A 228 4.43 24.93 28.12
N GLU A 229 4.06 24.75 29.38
CA GLU A 229 5.00 24.36 30.44
C GLU A 229 5.54 22.92 30.27
N ALA A 230 4.70 22.01 29.76
CA ALA A 230 5.02 20.58 29.66
C ALA A 230 5.36 20.11 28.23
N ASP A 231 4.87 20.80 27.20
CA ASP A 231 5.00 20.40 25.81
C ASP A 231 5.23 21.57 24.85
N ALA A 232 5.78 21.25 23.69
CA ALA A 232 6.00 22.19 22.61
C ALA A 232 5.75 21.55 21.25
N LEU A 233 5.19 22.35 20.35
CA LEU A 233 4.98 22.03 18.95
C LEU A 233 5.83 23.00 18.12
N VAL A 234 6.78 22.44 17.37
CA VAL A 234 7.69 23.20 16.52
C VAL A 234 7.38 22.86 15.07
N LYS A 235 6.97 23.88 14.31
CA LYS A 235 6.76 23.78 12.87
C LYS A 235 7.96 24.35 12.14
N MET A 236 8.71 23.48 11.49
CA MET A 236 9.92 23.80 10.72
C MET A 236 9.62 23.76 9.23
N PRO A 237 10.02 24.75 8.43
CA PRO A 237 9.94 24.63 6.98
C PRO A 237 10.86 23.52 6.45
N SER A 238 10.41 22.78 5.43
CA SER A 238 11.18 21.71 4.76
C SER A 238 11.29 21.98 3.26
N LYS A 239 12.04 21.15 2.53
CA LYS A 239 12.19 21.25 1.07
C LYS A 239 10.83 21.21 0.36
N ASN A 240 9.98 20.24 0.71
CA ASN A 240 8.69 20.01 0.04
C ASN A 240 7.46 20.40 0.88
N GLY A 241 7.64 21.04 2.04
CA GLY A 241 6.54 21.51 2.88
C GLY A 241 6.98 21.99 4.26
N TYR A 242 6.62 21.24 5.31
CA TYR A 242 7.04 21.50 6.67
C TYR A 242 7.19 20.21 7.48
N LEU A 243 8.09 20.22 8.45
CA LEU A 243 8.19 19.24 9.51
C LEU A 243 7.41 19.74 10.73
N LEU A 244 6.66 18.86 11.35
CA LEU A 244 6.00 19.10 12.62
C LEU A 244 6.70 18.25 13.68
N LEU A 245 7.30 18.90 14.67
CA LEU A 245 8.04 18.26 15.75
C LEU A 245 7.26 18.45 17.04
N LYS A 246 6.90 17.35 17.69
CA LYS A 246 6.24 17.36 18.99
C LYS A 246 7.28 17.03 20.05
N VAL A 247 7.52 17.96 20.96
CA VAL A 247 8.55 17.88 22.00
C VAL A 247 7.87 17.93 23.35
N ILE A 248 8.30 17.10 24.28
CA ILE A 248 7.80 17.08 25.66
C ILE A 248 8.95 17.30 26.64
N ARG A 249 8.63 17.82 27.82
CA ARG A 249 9.60 18.03 28.87
C ARG A 249 9.58 16.86 29.85
N GLU A 250 10.65 16.08 29.88
CA GLU A 250 10.89 14.98 30.82
C GLU A 250 12.22 15.24 31.55
N GLU A 251 12.25 15.08 32.87
CA GLU A 251 13.48 15.30 33.68
C GLU A 251 14.19 16.64 33.38
N ASP A 252 13.44 17.72 33.22
CA ASP A 252 13.96 19.05 32.87
C ASP A 252 14.68 19.15 31.50
N ARG A 253 14.50 18.16 30.63
CA ARG A 253 15.04 18.12 29.27
C ARG A 253 13.92 18.04 28.24
N TRP A 254 14.15 18.68 27.10
CA TRP A 254 13.24 18.63 25.96
C TRP A 254 13.55 17.37 25.13
N LEU A 255 12.58 16.46 25.03
CA LEU A 255 12.69 15.20 24.29
C LEU A 255 11.63 15.10 23.19
N PHE A 256 11.98 14.48 22.07
CA PHE A 256 11.08 14.35 20.92
C PHE A 256 10.09 13.21 21.13
N SER A 257 8.81 13.55 21.17
CA SER A 257 7.72 12.59 21.29
C SER A 257 7.14 12.14 19.95
N ASP A 258 7.20 12.99 18.93
CA ASP A 258 6.79 12.62 17.58
C ASP A 258 7.35 13.59 16.52
N ILE A 259 7.43 13.10 15.29
CA ILE A 259 7.92 13.83 14.11
C ILE A 259 6.98 13.54 12.96
N GLU A 260 6.51 14.56 12.24
CA GLU A 260 5.69 14.36 11.05
C GLU A 260 6.20 15.19 9.87
N VAL A 261 6.35 14.53 8.73
CA VAL A 261 6.72 15.18 7.47
C VAL A 261 5.44 15.50 6.69
N ARG A 262 5.16 16.78 6.47
CA ARG A 262 3.99 17.25 5.71
C ARG A 262 4.43 17.90 4.41
N GLN A 263 4.15 17.24 3.30
CA GLN A 263 4.41 17.74 1.96
C GLN A 263 3.21 18.54 1.44
N ARG A 264 3.45 19.58 0.61
CA ARG A 264 2.37 20.48 0.14
C ARG A 264 1.47 19.89 -0.95
N LYS A 265 1.95 18.88 -1.68
CA LYS A 265 1.31 18.40 -2.92
C LYS A 265 0.67 17.01 -2.81
N THR A 266 0.90 16.29 -1.72
CA THR A 266 0.45 14.91 -1.53
C THR A 266 -0.57 14.85 -0.40
N ASN A 267 -1.78 14.37 -0.74
CA ASN A 267 -2.79 14.06 0.27
C ASN A 267 -2.49 12.74 0.99
N ASP A 268 -1.73 11.85 0.34
CA ASP A 268 -1.32 10.56 0.88
C ASP A 268 -0.06 10.74 1.73
N HIS A 269 -0.22 11.25 2.95
CA HIS A 269 0.86 11.31 3.92
C HIS A 269 0.82 10.07 4.82
N PRO A 270 1.94 9.37 5.05
CA PRO A 270 1.98 8.18 5.92
C PRO A 270 1.69 8.48 7.40
N GLY A 271 1.61 9.77 7.76
CA GLY A 271 1.44 10.23 9.13
C GLY A 271 2.77 10.36 9.85
N SER A 272 2.73 10.37 11.17
CA SER A 272 3.91 10.62 12.00
C SER A 272 4.90 9.45 12.00
N VAL A 273 6.15 9.72 12.40
CA VAL A 273 7.23 8.73 12.51
C VAL A 273 6.89 7.70 13.57
N LEU A 274 6.23 8.09 14.67
CA LEU A 274 5.73 7.14 15.66
C LEU A 274 4.79 6.12 15.03
N ARG A 275 3.83 6.60 14.24
CA ARG A 275 2.85 5.76 13.53
C ARG A 275 3.54 4.81 12.54
N GLN A 276 4.45 5.35 11.73
CA GLN A 276 5.23 4.57 10.77
C GLN A 276 6.11 3.53 11.46
N ALA A 277 6.72 3.86 12.59
CA ALA A 277 7.59 2.95 13.33
C ALA A 277 6.81 1.74 13.89
N ARG A 278 5.62 1.97 14.44
CA ARG A 278 4.73 0.89 14.90
C ARG A 278 4.28 -0.02 13.76
N ALA A 279 3.94 0.55 12.60
CA ALA A 279 3.56 -0.22 11.42
C ALA A 279 4.73 -1.06 10.88
N LEU A 280 5.92 -0.47 10.77
CA LEU A 280 7.12 -1.17 10.31
C LEU A 280 7.58 -2.28 11.27
N ASN A 281 7.41 -2.12 12.59
CA ASN A 281 7.64 -3.20 13.55
C ASN A 281 6.68 -4.37 13.35
N THR A 282 5.41 -4.07 13.07
CA THR A 282 4.42 -5.11 12.77
C THR A 282 4.81 -5.88 11.51
N VAL A 283 5.25 -5.17 10.46
CA VAL A 283 5.74 -5.80 9.22
C VAL A 283 7.00 -6.62 9.45
N SER A 284 8.02 -6.10 10.13
CA SER A 284 9.26 -6.83 10.36
C SER A 284 9.05 -8.07 11.23
N GLN A 285 8.21 -7.97 12.27
CA GLN A 285 7.82 -9.12 13.09
C GLN A 285 7.03 -10.15 12.29
N PHE A 286 6.11 -9.70 11.42
CA PHE A 286 5.37 -10.61 10.54
C PHE A 286 6.30 -11.34 9.58
N LEU A 287 7.19 -10.63 8.88
CA LEU A 287 8.15 -11.23 7.95
C LEU A 287 9.07 -12.23 8.68
N GLY A 288 9.49 -11.90 9.90
CA GLY A 288 10.30 -12.78 10.74
C GLY A 288 9.56 -14.03 11.22
N ALA A 289 8.29 -13.89 11.60
CA ALA A 289 7.43 -15.01 11.99
C ALA A 289 7.08 -15.90 10.80
N TYR A 290 6.80 -15.30 9.64
CA TYR A 290 6.51 -15.99 8.38
C TYR A 290 7.71 -16.84 7.95
N ALA A 291 8.92 -16.28 7.95
CA ALA A 291 10.14 -17.00 7.60
C ALA A 291 10.45 -18.18 8.53
N LYS A 292 9.99 -18.13 9.79
CA LYS A 292 10.13 -19.21 10.79
C LYS A 292 8.94 -20.17 10.82
N ALA A 293 7.92 -19.94 9.99
CA ALA A 293 6.62 -20.61 10.04
C ALA A 293 5.95 -20.59 11.44
N ASP A 294 6.16 -19.52 12.21
CA ASP A 294 5.61 -19.37 13.57
C ASP A 294 4.14 -18.92 13.53
N LYS A 295 3.25 -19.92 13.41
CA LYS A 295 1.80 -19.70 13.37
C LYS A 295 1.25 -19.03 14.63
N VAL A 296 1.90 -19.15 15.79
CA VAL A 296 1.43 -18.56 17.05
C VAL A 296 1.62 -17.04 17.02
N VAL A 297 2.81 -16.59 16.60
CA VAL A 297 3.09 -15.15 16.46
C VAL A 297 2.27 -14.55 15.32
N LEU A 298 2.16 -15.22 14.17
CA LEU A 298 1.36 -14.75 13.03
C LEU A 298 -0.10 -14.48 13.41
N LYS A 299 -0.69 -15.31 14.30
CA LYS A 299 -2.06 -15.11 14.80
C LYS A 299 -2.26 -13.79 15.53
N THR A 300 -1.23 -13.30 16.22
CA THR A 300 -1.30 -12.05 16.99
C THR A 300 -1.07 -10.81 16.13
N LEU A 301 -0.37 -10.96 15.00
CA LEU A 301 0.01 -9.87 14.11
C LEU A 301 -0.97 -9.64 12.95
N CYS A 302 -1.91 -10.57 12.74
CA CYS A 302 -2.85 -10.55 11.63
C CYS A 302 -4.29 -10.32 12.11
N ASP A 303 -5.13 -9.80 11.23
CA ASP A 303 -6.57 -9.81 11.43
C ASP A 303 -7.07 -11.25 11.55
N ALA A 304 -8.04 -11.48 12.45
CA ALA A 304 -8.56 -12.82 12.74
C ALA A 304 -9.12 -13.52 11.50
N THR A 305 -9.80 -12.79 10.60
CA THR A 305 -10.33 -13.38 9.37
C THR A 305 -9.19 -13.80 8.46
N PHE A 306 -8.24 -12.90 8.20
CA PHE A 306 -7.09 -13.17 7.33
C PHE A 306 -6.25 -14.34 7.82
N TYR A 307 -6.02 -14.44 9.14
CA TYR A 307 -5.29 -15.55 9.71
C TYR A 307 -6.03 -16.88 9.50
N SER A 308 -7.31 -16.95 9.89
CA SER A 308 -8.09 -18.20 9.85
C SER A 308 -8.36 -18.70 8.42
N THR A 309 -8.56 -17.79 7.46
CA THR A 309 -8.85 -18.17 6.06
C THR A 309 -7.61 -18.48 5.25
N SER A 310 -6.45 -17.92 5.63
CA SER A 310 -5.24 -17.97 4.80
C SER A 310 -4.07 -18.63 5.50
N LEU A 311 -3.58 -18.04 6.59
CA LEU A 311 -2.31 -18.42 7.22
C LEU A 311 -2.40 -19.69 8.07
N GLU A 312 -3.57 -19.96 8.65
CA GLU A 312 -3.81 -21.13 9.49
C GLU A 312 -3.73 -22.42 8.68
N ILE A 313 -4.37 -22.43 7.51
CA ILE A 313 -4.45 -23.59 6.61
C ILE A 313 -3.34 -23.62 5.55
N GLY A 314 -2.76 -22.47 5.22
CA GLY A 314 -1.75 -22.34 4.17
C GLY A 314 -0.40 -22.95 4.52
N ASP A 315 0.29 -23.46 3.50
CA ASP A 315 1.71 -23.79 3.55
C ASP A 315 2.53 -22.54 3.22
N LEU A 316 3.15 -21.96 4.25
CA LEU A 316 3.93 -20.73 4.17
C LEU A 316 5.19 -20.87 3.30
N SER A 317 5.62 -22.11 2.98
CA SER A 317 6.76 -22.35 2.10
C SER A 317 6.44 -22.13 0.61
N MET A 318 5.16 -22.15 0.23
CA MET A 318 4.74 -21.97 -1.16
C MET A 318 5.07 -20.58 -1.72
N ILE A 319 5.14 -19.58 -0.85
CA ILE A 319 5.36 -18.19 -1.24
C ILE A 319 6.52 -17.61 -0.44
N SER A 320 7.57 -17.21 -1.14
CA SER A 320 8.72 -16.54 -0.54
C SER A 320 8.41 -15.08 -0.21
N MET A 321 8.72 -14.66 1.01
CA MET A 321 8.56 -13.29 1.49
C MET A 321 9.93 -12.61 1.66
N PRO A 322 9.99 -11.26 1.57
CA PRO A 322 11.20 -10.50 1.85
C PRO A 322 11.74 -10.76 3.27
N SER A 323 13.06 -10.69 3.43
CA SER A 323 13.68 -10.83 4.74
C SER A 323 13.30 -9.68 5.67
N ALA A 324 12.95 -10.01 6.92
CA ALA A 324 12.68 -9.02 7.97
C ALA A 324 13.86 -8.09 8.26
N GLU A 325 15.08 -8.57 8.06
CA GLU A 325 16.33 -7.83 8.29
C GLU A 325 16.76 -6.97 7.09
N HIS A 326 16.04 -7.05 5.97
CA HIS A 326 16.35 -6.27 4.78
C HIS A 326 15.31 -5.18 4.55
N ALA A 327 15.74 -3.92 4.64
CA ALA A 327 14.93 -2.77 4.26
C ALA A 327 15.37 -2.27 2.87
N PRO A 328 14.55 -2.44 1.81
CA PRO A 328 14.91 -1.99 0.48
C PRO A 328 14.96 -0.46 0.41
N GLU A 329 15.67 0.11 -0.56
CA GLU A 329 15.87 1.57 -0.63
C GLU A 329 14.58 2.33 -0.99
N ASP A 330 13.71 1.67 -1.75
CA ASP A 330 12.53 2.21 -2.41
C ASP A 330 11.21 1.72 -1.81
N PHE A 331 11.19 1.25 -0.55
CA PHE A 331 9.90 0.94 0.09
C PHE A 331 9.06 2.21 0.26
N GLU A 332 7.75 2.02 0.10
CA GLU A 332 6.77 3.10 0.20
C GLU A 332 5.80 2.82 1.34
N ILE A 333 5.42 3.87 2.06
CA ILE A 333 4.33 3.83 3.05
C ILE A 333 3.27 4.81 2.58
N ARG A 334 2.06 4.30 2.33
CA ARG A 334 0.89 5.10 1.98
C ARG A 334 -0.13 5.03 3.10
N SER A 335 -0.87 6.12 3.31
CA SER A 335 -2.04 6.10 4.18
C SER A 335 -3.29 6.43 3.38
N PHE A 336 -4.32 5.61 3.53
CA PHE A 336 -5.64 5.86 2.92
C PHE A 336 -6.73 5.56 3.94
N SER A 337 -7.61 6.54 4.21
CA SER A 337 -8.78 6.36 5.08
C SER A 337 -8.48 5.73 6.46
N GLY A 338 -7.36 6.11 7.08
CA GLY A 338 -6.95 5.56 8.38
C GLY A 338 -6.25 4.19 8.33
N GLN A 339 -6.09 3.60 7.14
CA GLN A 339 -5.28 2.40 6.92
C GLN A 339 -3.87 2.79 6.47
N LEU A 340 -2.92 1.90 6.69
CA LEU A 340 -1.55 2.03 6.19
C LEU A 340 -1.27 0.89 5.23
N THR A 341 -0.71 1.21 4.08
CA THR A 341 -0.23 0.22 3.12
C THR A 341 1.28 0.38 2.99
N ILE A 342 2.01 -0.69 3.24
CA ILE A 342 3.47 -0.74 3.12
C ILE A 342 3.81 -1.59 1.91
N MET A 343 4.53 -1.01 0.95
CA MET A 343 5.01 -1.70 -0.24
C MET A 343 6.50 -1.98 -0.10
N VAL A 344 6.85 -3.26 -0.01
CA VAL A 344 8.22 -3.75 0.16
C VAL A 344 8.67 -4.38 -1.16
N PRO A 345 9.46 -3.65 -1.97
CA PRO A 345 10.05 -4.20 -3.17
C PRO A 345 11.12 -5.25 -2.84
N ASP A 346 11.15 -6.30 -3.66
CA ASP A 346 12.12 -7.39 -3.67
C ASP A 346 12.68 -7.54 -5.11
N LYS A 347 13.58 -8.49 -5.34
CA LYS A 347 14.30 -8.68 -6.61
C LYS A 347 13.36 -8.78 -7.81
N THR A 348 12.28 -9.56 -7.69
CA THR A 348 11.34 -9.85 -8.80
C THR A 348 9.91 -9.41 -8.49
N GLN A 349 9.59 -9.16 -7.23
CA GLN A 349 8.23 -8.92 -6.75
C GLN A 349 8.14 -7.70 -5.84
N ILE A 350 6.95 -7.15 -5.65
CA ILE A 350 6.65 -6.12 -4.66
C ILE A 350 5.58 -6.70 -3.75
N VAL A 351 5.88 -6.78 -2.45
CA VAL A 351 4.92 -7.24 -1.45
C VAL A 351 4.23 -6.03 -0.85
N GLN A 352 2.93 -5.91 -1.11
CA GLN A 352 2.06 -4.93 -0.50
C GLN A 352 1.40 -5.55 0.74
N LEU A 353 1.66 -4.96 1.90
CA LEU A 353 1.01 -5.30 3.17
C LEU A 353 0.03 -4.21 3.53
N ASP A 354 -1.24 -4.57 3.66
CA ASP A 354 -2.29 -3.68 4.14
C ASP A 354 -2.46 -3.84 5.65
N LEU A 355 -2.25 -2.76 6.40
CA LEU A 355 -2.36 -2.70 7.84
C LEU A 355 -3.60 -1.91 8.26
N THR A 356 -4.26 -2.42 9.28
CA THR A 356 -5.36 -1.75 9.97
C THR A 356 -5.09 -1.72 11.46
N THR A 357 -5.82 -0.88 12.18
CA THR A 357 -5.75 -0.86 13.63
C THR A 357 -6.60 -2.01 14.16
N ALA A 358 -6.10 -2.71 15.17
CA ALA A 358 -6.89 -3.75 15.83
C ALA A 358 -8.22 -3.11 16.28
N LYS A 359 -9.36 -3.65 15.82
CA LYS A 359 -10.68 -3.23 16.29
C LYS A 359 -10.70 -3.46 17.80
N SER A 360 -10.61 -2.41 18.60
CA SER A 360 -10.96 -2.53 20.01
C SER A 360 -12.47 -2.65 20.11
N ASP A 361 -12.96 -3.66 20.82
CA ASP A 361 -14.40 -3.86 21.06
C ASP A 361 -15.04 -2.69 21.82
N ASP A 362 -14.24 -1.81 22.40
CA ASP A 362 -14.68 -0.58 23.05
C ASP A 362 -14.86 0.58 22.05
N ARG A 363 -16.01 0.59 21.36
CA ARG A 363 -16.52 1.76 20.64
C ARG A 363 -16.55 3.05 21.50
N LYS A 364 -16.63 2.91 22.84
CA LYS A 364 -16.55 4.03 23.79
C LYS A 364 -15.13 4.50 24.10
N ALA A 365 -14.11 3.65 23.94
CA ALA A 365 -12.70 4.04 24.04
C ALA A 365 -12.21 4.69 22.75
N LEU A 366 -12.68 4.22 21.59
CA LEU A 366 -12.38 4.82 20.29
C LEU A 366 -12.92 6.25 20.16
N GLN A 367 -14.09 6.54 20.77
CA GLN A 367 -14.69 7.87 20.81
C GLN A 367 -14.08 8.79 21.89
N LYS A 368 -13.18 8.25 22.73
CA LYS A 368 -12.42 8.96 23.77
C LYS A 368 -10.92 9.05 23.45
N LEU A 369 -10.48 8.54 22.29
CA LEU A 369 -9.20 8.92 21.71
C LEU A 369 -9.33 10.39 21.34
N THR A 370 -8.87 11.25 22.25
CA THR A 370 -8.61 12.66 22.02
C THR A 370 -8.03 12.83 20.61
N GLU A 371 -8.58 13.73 19.82
CA GLU A 371 -8.02 14.15 18.53
C GLU A 371 -6.51 14.41 18.72
N GLY A 372 -5.66 13.46 18.32
CA GLY A 372 -4.21 13.50 18.56
C GLY A 372 -3.56 12.27 19.21
N SER A 373 -4.29 11.20 19.53
CA SER A 373 -3.68 9.93 19.98
C SER A 373 -3.30 9.05 18.79
N VAL A 374 -2.01 8.73 18.65
CA VAL A 374 -1.45 7.86 17.60
C VAL A 374 -1.78 6.40 17.90
N GLU A 375 -2.15 5.63 16.87
CA GLU A 375 -2.70 4.29 17.05
C GLU A 375 -1.70 3.35 17.71
N THR A 376 -2.14 2.61 18.73
CA THR A 376 -1.26 1.87 19.64
C THR A 376 -0.68 0.59 19.05
N ALA A 377 -1.41 -0.04 18.12
CA ALA A 377 -1.00 -1.27 17.45
C ALA A 377 -1.63 -1.40 16.07
N PHE A 378 -0.92 -2.06 15.16
CA PHE A 378 -1.38 -2.44 13.83
C PHE A 378 -1.50 -3.96 13.72
N VAL A 379 -2.41 -4.41 12.87
CA VAL A 379 -2.53 -5.80 12.43
C VAL A 379 -2.58 -5.84 10.91
N ILE A 380 -2.03 -6.89 10.32
CA ILE A 380 -2.04 -7.11 8.88
C ILE A 380 -3.38 -7.68 8.46
N ARG A 381 -4.07 -6.98 7.57
CA ARG A 381 -5.39 -7.37 7.04
C ARG A 381 -5.29 -8.21 5.78
N ASP A 382 -4.39 -7.85 4.87
CA ASP A 382 -4.25 -8.51 3.58
C ASP A 382 -2.80 -8.35 3.10
N ILE A 383 -2.35 -9.32 2.31
CA ILE A 383 -1.04 -9.30 1.66
C ILE A 383 -1.24 -9.60 0.19
N THR A 384 -0.72 -8.70 -0.62
CA THR A 384 -0.76 -8.80 -2.07
C THR A 384 0.66 -8.80 -2.62
N ILE A 385 0.94 -9.70 -3.56
CA ILE A 385 2.23 -9.84 -4.21
C ILE A 385 2.07 -9.38 -5.66
N TYR A 386 2.91 -8.43 -6.07
CA TYR A 386 2.97 -7.95 -7.45
C TYR A 386 4.26 -8.41 -8.09
N ASP A 387 4.17 -9.19 -9.17
CA ASP A 387 5.35 -9.57 -9.95
C ASP A 387 5.71 -8.44 -10.92
N ARG A 388 6.96 -7.97 -10.86
CA ARG A 388 7.47 -6.86 -11.68
C ARG A 388 7.64 -7.26 -13.15
N GLN A 389 7.92 -8.52 -13.44
CA GLN A 389 8.12 -9.03 -14.80
C GLN A 389 6.78 -9.22 -15.51
N THR A 390 5.84 -9.87 -14.85
CA THR A 390 4.53 -10.21 -15.45
C THR A 390 3.47 -9.12 -15.26
N ARG A 391 3.71 -8.15 -14.36
CA ARG A 391 2.75 -7.12 -13.90
C ARG A 391 1.47 -7.72 -13.31
N LYS A 392 1.54 -8.93 -12.78
CA LYS A 392 0.39 -9.63 -12.21
C LYS A 392 0.33 -9.46 -10.70
N GLN A 393 -0.89 -9.48 -10.18
CA GLN A 393 -1.22 -9.32 -8.78
C GLN A 393 -1.80 -10.63 -8.25
N GLN A 394 -1.25 -11.13 -7.16
CA GLN A 394 -1.74 -12.31 -6.46
C GLN A 394 -1.99 -11.98 -5.00
N LYS A 395 -3.20 -12.26 -4.51
CA LYS A 395 -3.51 -12.19 -3.08
C LYS A 395 -3.03 -13.44 -2.37
N LEU A 396 -2.43 -13.27 -1.18
CA LEU A 396 -1.92 -14.37 -0.39
C LEU A 396 -3.04 -15.35 0.03
N GLU A 397 -4.21 -14.81 0.38
CA GLU A 397 -5.41 -15.58 0.71
C GLU A 397 -5.82 -16.53 -0.42
N SER A 398 -5.88 -16.01 -1.64
CA SER A 398 -6.28 -16.79 -2.82
C SER A 398 -5.25 -17.87 -3.14
N ALA A 399 -3.97 -17.59 -2.95
CA ALA A 399 -2.90 -18.56 -3.20
C ALA A 399 -2.95 -19.75 -2.23
N PHE A 400 -3.14 -19.51 -0.93
CA PHE A 400 -3.19 -20.58 0.06
C PHE A 400 -4.48 -21.40 0.05
N THR A 401 -5.59 -20.81 -0.39
CA THR A 401 -6.87 -21.52 -0.51
C THR A 401 -6.99 -22.31 -1.82
N ALA A 402 -6.13 -22.08 -2.80
CA ALA A 402 -6.19 -22.74 -4.11
C ALA A 402 -6.17 -24.27 -4.04
N PRO A 403 -5.27 -24.94 -3.27
CA PRO A 403 -5.28 -26.40 -3.19
C PRO A 403 -6.59 -26.95 -2.63
N SER A 404 -7.12 -26.35 -1.57
CA SER A 404 -8.41 -26.75 -0.99
C SER A 404 -9.57 -26.56 -1.96
N ARG A 405 -9.57 -25.47 -2.74
CA ARG A 405 -10.58 -25.21 -3.79
C ARG A 405 -10.49 -26.22 -4.93
N ALA A 406 -9.27 -26.57 -5.36
CA ALA A 406 -9.05 -27.58 -6.38
C ALA A 406 -9.53 -28.97 -5.91
N MET A 407 -9.16 -29.39 -4.71
CA MET A 407 -9.64 -30.66 -4.14
C MET A 407 -11.16 -30.67 -3.96
N LEU A 408 -11.76 -29.57 -3.49
CA LEU A 408 -13.20 -29.45 -3.35
C LEU A 408 -13.91 -29.53 -4.71
N PHE A 409 -13.32 -28.95 -5.76
CA PHE A 409 -13.86 -29.07 -7.12
C PHE A 409 -13.84 -30.52 -7.61
N VAL A 410 -12.74 -31.26 -7.41
CA VAL A 410 -12.67 -32.68 -7.80
C VAL A 410 -13.66 -33.53 -6.99
N SER A 411 -13.79 -33.29 -5.69
CA SER A 411 -14.81 -33.97 -4.87
C SER A 411 -16.23 -33.67 -5.38
N ALA A 412 -16.52 -32.40 -5.65
CA ALA A 412 -17.81 -31.98 -6.19
C ALA A 412 -18.09 -32.57 -7.58
N LEU A 413 -17.06 -32.84 -8.39
CA LEU A 413 -17.19 -33.50 -9.68
C LEU A 413 -17.67 -34.94 -9.53
N HIS A 414 -17.08 -35.69 -8.59
CA HIS A 414 -17.47 -37.08 -8.29
C HIS A 414 -18.82 -37.18 -7.58
N GLU A 415 -19.10 -36.26 -6.66
CA GLU A 415 -20.40 -36.12 -5.98
C GLU A 415 -21.50 -35.56 -6.89
N LYS A 416 -21.15 -35.10 -8.09
CA LYS A 416 -22.07 -34.50 -9.08
C LYS A 416 -22.80 -33.27 -8.53
N ASN A 417 -22.11 -32.49 -7.68
CA ASN A 417 -22.65 -31.31 -7.02
C ASN A 417 -22.54 -30.08 -7.93
N LEU A 418 -23.53 -29.90 -8.80
CA LEU A 418 -23.57 -28.83 -9.80
C LEU A 418 -23.44 -27.41 -9.20
N PRO A 419 -24.09 -27.05 -8.07
CA PRO A 419 -23.88 -25.73 -7.45
C PRO A 419 -22.43 -25.43 -7.11
N ILE A 420 -21.69 -26.41 -6.55
CA ILE A 420 -20.28 -26.21 -6.19
C ILE A 420 -19.41 -26.13 -7.44
N LEU A 421 -19.65 -26.99 -8.44
CA LEU A 421 -18.93 -26.97 -9.72
C LEU A 421 -19.06 -25.61 -10.43
N LYS A 422 -20.26 -25.04 -10.47
CA LYS A 422 -20.50 -23.69 -11.02
C LYS A 422 -19.74 -22.61 -10.26
N HIS A 423 -19.72 -22.69 -8.92
CA HIS A 423 -19.09 -21.67 -8.09
C HIS A 423 -17.57 -21.69 -8.16
N LEU A 424 -16.98 -22.88 -8.34
CA LEU A 424 -15.53 -23.07 -8.35
C LEU A 424 -14.91 -23.06 -9.75
N SER A 425 -15.71 -23.11 -10.83
CA SER A 425 -15.24 -22.99 -12.21
C SER A 425 -15.06 -21.53 -12.66
N THR A 426 -14.16 -21.30 -13.63
CA THR A 426 -14.08 -20.03 -14.35
C THR A 426 -15.39 -19.73 -15.09
N ALA A 427 -15.67 -18.45 -15.34
CA ALA A 427 -16.89 -18.04 -16.03
C ALA A 427 -17.03 -18.71 -17.41
N GLU A 428 -15.93 -18.84 -18.15
CA GLU A 428 -15.93 -19.51 -19.45
C GLU A 428 -16.19 -21.01 -19.35
N PHE A 429 -15.62 -21.69 -18.36
CA PHE A 429 -15.85 -23.12 -18.16
C PHE A 429 -17.30 -23.38 -17.72
N SER A 430 -17.84 -22.57 -16.80
CA SER A 430 -19.24 -22.66 -16.38
C SER A 430 -20.22 -22.46 -17.54
N LEU A 431 -20.05 -21.39 -18.32
CA LEU A 431 -20.92 -21.08 -19.45
C LEU A 431 -20.89 -22.16 -20.54
N GLY A 432 -19.70 -22.72 -20.80
CA GLY A 432 -19.52 -23.76 -21.82
C GLY A 432 -20.12 -25.12 -21.43
N THR A 433 -20.25 -25.40 -20.14
CA THR A 433 -20.54 -26.73 -19.60
C THR A 433 -21.71 -26.72 -18.61
N TRP A 434 -21.51 -26.15 -17.41
CA TRP A 434 -22.42 -26.30 -16.27
C TRP A 434 -23.73 -25.53 -16.41
N ASP A 435 -23.73 -24.41 -17.13
CA ASP A 435 -24.94 -23.58 -17.32
C ASP A 435 -25.89 -24.11 -18.39
N ARG A 436 -25.42 -25.06 -19.20
CA ARG A 436 -26.22 -25.70 -20.26
C ARG A 436 -26.89 -26.97 -19.75
N ILE A 437 -26.15 -27.78 -18.99
CA ILE A 437 -26.60 -29.09 -18.56
C ILE A 437 -27.79 -29.01 -17.59
N ASP A 438 -28.82 -29.81 -17.88
CA ASP A 438 -29.92 -30.05 -16.94
C ASP A 438 -29.37 -30.79 -15.70
N PRO A 439 -29.63 -30.32 -14.46
CA PRO A 439 -29.15 -30.96 -13.24
C PRO A 439 -29.43 -32.47 -13.17
N ALA A 440 -30.54 -32.93 -13.77
CA ALA A 440 -30.89 -34.35 -13.81
C ALA A 440 -29.96 -35.20 -14.70
N LEU A 441 -29.16 -34.58 -15.58
CA LEU A 441 -28.27 -35.24 -16.55
C LEU A 441 -26.81 -35.25 -16.12
N VAL A 442 -26.45 -34.53 -15.06
CA VAL A 442 -25.08 -34.54 -14.51
C VAL A 442 -24.65 -35.95 -14.11
N SER A 443 -25.60 -36.81 -13.71
CA SER A 443 -25.32 -38.20 -13.38
C SER A 443 -24.90 -39.08 -14.54
N GLN A 444 -25.16 -38.65 -15.77
CA GLN A 444 -24.87 -39.39 -17.01
C GLN A 444 -23.54 -38.97 -17.65
N LEU A 445 -22.82 -38.01 -17.04
CA LEU A 445 -21.54 -37.56 -17.58
C LEU A 445 -20.47 -38.65 -17.46
N PRO A 446 -19.69 -38.90 -18.54
CA PRO A 446 -18.59 -39.86 -18.52
C PRO A 446 -17.39 -39.29 -17.74
N LEU A 447 -17.37 -39.53 -16.42
CA LEU A 447 -16.31 -39.07 -15.52
C LEU A 447 -15.38 -40.19 -15.04
N SER A 448 -15.51 -41.40 -15.60
CA SER A 448 -14.80 -42.61 -15.14
C SER A 448 -13.28 -42.55 -15.29
N GLU A 449 -12.77 -41.68 -16.16
CA GLU A 449 -11.34 -41.51 -16.39
C GLU A 449 -10.71 -40.41 -15.51
N VAL A 450 -11.53 -39.59 -14.86
CA VAL A 450 -11.01 -38.53 -13.98
C VAL A 450 -10.56 -39.15 -12.67
N PRO A 451 -9.31 -38.90 -12.22
CA PRO A 451 -8.83 -39.44 -10.96
C PRO A 451 -9.78 -39.14 -9.80
N SER A 452 -10.03 -40.17 -8.99
CA SER A 452 -10.94 -40.11 -7.85
C SER A 452 -10.20 -40.41 -6.55
N GLY A 453 -10.89 -40.24 -5.41
CA GLY A 453 -10.34 -40.52 -4.09
C GLY A 453 -9.54 -39.36 -3.48
N GLU A 454 -8.74 -39.68 -2.48
CA GLU A 454 -7.90 -38.70 -1.78
C GLU A 454 -6.76 -38.24 -2.70
N LEU A 455 -6.66 -36.92 -2.90
CA LEU A 455 -5.66 -36.28 -3.73
C LEU A 455 -4.57 -35.68 -2.85
N THR A 456 -3.31 -36.02 -3.12
CA THR A 456 -2.15 -35.40 -2.48
C THR A 456 -1.49 -34.42 -3.44
N LEU A 457 -1.31 -33.17 -3.02
CA LEU A 457 -0.60 -32.15 -3.80
C LEU A 457 0.88 -32.54 -3.93
N CYS A 458 1.35 -32.72 -5.16
CA CYS A 458 2.74 -33.05 -5.49
C CYS A 458 3.55 -31.83 -5.89
N GLY A 459 2.93 -30.84 -6.54
CA GLY A 459 3.62 -29.67 -7.07
C GLY A 459 2.67 -28.52 -7.34
N THR A 460 3.23 -27.31 -7.40
CA THR A 460 2.50 -26.10 -7.79
C THR A 460 3.41 -25.24 -8.65
N ASP A 461 2.97 -24.91 -9.85
CA ASP A 461 3.64 -24.00 -10.77
C ASP A 461 2.75 -22.78 -11.05
N VAL A 462 3.29 -21.58 -10.90
CA VAL A 462 2.55 -20.34 -11.08
C VAL A 462 3.05 -19.65 -12.34
N ARG A 463 2.23 -19.69 -13.40
CA ARG A 463 2.52 -19.08 -14.70
C ARG A 463 1.59 -17.90 -14.94
N GLY A 464 1.94 -16.82 -14.27
CA GLY A 464 1.25 -15.56 -14.43
C GLY A 464 -0.17 -15.55 -13.83
N ASP A 465 -1.23 -15.67 -14.65
CA ASP A 465 -2.63 -15.64 -14.19
C ASP A 465 -3.20 -17.03 -14.01
N THR A 466 -2.40 -18.03 -14.38
CA THR A 466 -2.69 -19.44 -14.27
C THR A 466 -1.82 -20.04 -13.17
N THR A 467 -2.45 -20.70 -12.22
CA THR A 467 -1.82 -21.55 -11.22
C THR A 467 -2.10 -22.99 -11.58
N GLU A 468 -1.05 -23.73 -11.91
CA GLU A 468 -1.12 -25.15 -12.20
C GLU A 468 -0.74 -25.94 -10.95
N MET A 469 -1.59 -26.86 -10.52
CA MET A 469 -1.35 -27.69 -9.35
C MET A 469 -1.40 -29.16 -9.74
N GLU A 470 -0.31 -29.87 -9.47
CA GLU A 470 -0.22 -31.31 -9.73
C GLU A 470 -0.65 -32.09 -8.49
N PHE A 471 -1.62 -32.97 -8.65
CA PHE A 471 -2.11 -33.86 -7.62
C PHE A 471 -1.87 -35.31 -8.03
N MET A 472 -1.55 -36.15 -7.05
CA MET A 472 -1.53 -37.60 -7.19
C MET A 472 -2.71 -38.20 -6.45
N SER A 473 -3.49 -39.01 -7.13
CA SER A 473 -4.56 -39.82 -6.54
C SER A 473 -3.99 -41.02 -5.78
N ALA A 474 -4.75 -41.55 -4.82
CA ALA A 474 -4.47 -42.81 -4.14
C ALA A 474 -4.15 -43.98 -5.09
N ASP A 475 -4.71 -43.96 -6.30
CA ASP A 475 -4.48 -44.97 -7.34
C ASP A 475 -3.18 -44.76 -8.14
N GLY A 476 -2.38 -43.75 -7.77
CA GLY A 476 -1.10 -43.40 -8.41
C GLY A 476 -1.23 -42.60 -9.71
N GLN A 477 -2.44 -42.20 -10.09
CA GLN A 477 -2.67 -41.34 -11.25
C GLN A 477 -2.39 -39.88 -10.92
N ILE A 478 -1.72 -39.17 -11.83
CA ILE A 478 -1.43 -37.74 -11.70
C ILE A 478 -2.49 -36.95 -12.46
N CYS A 479 -3.07 -35.91 -11.85
CA CYS A 479 -3.84 -34.90 -12.54
C CYS A 479 -3.29 -33.50 -12.25
N SER A 480 -3.37 -32.63 -13.24
CA SER A 480 -3.04 -31.22 -13.13
C SER A 480 -4.33 -30.40 -13.10
N VAL A 481 -4.55 -29.64 -12.03
CA VAL A 481 -5.66 -28.70 -11.92
C VAL A 481 -5.16 -27.31 -12.28
N ILE A 482 -5.71 -26.78 -13.36
CA ILE A 482 -5.37 -25.46 -13.89
C ILE A 482 -6.38 -24.48 -13.32
N MET A 483 -5.92 -23.54 -12.50
CA MET A 483 -6.73 -22.48 -11.93
C MET A 483 -6.37 -21.13 -12.55
N ARG A 484 -7.37 -20.27 -12.82
CA ARG A 484 -7.17 -18.91 -13.31
C ARG A 484 -7.67 -17.89 -12.29
N SER A 485 -6.93 -16.79 -12.17
CA SER A 485 -7.34 -15.66 -11.33
C SER A 485 -8.43 -14.83 -12.02
N GLU A 486 -9.64 -14.85 -11.47
CA GLU A 486 -10.75 -13.99 -11.88
C GLU A 486 -11.17 -13.13 -10.68
N ASN A 487 -11.13 -11.80 -10.84
CA ASN A 487 -11.49 -10.83 -9.79
C ASN A 487 -10.74 -11.02 -8.45
N GLY A 488 -9.51 -11.55 -8.49
CA GLY A 488 -8.70 -11.81 -7.31
C GLY A 488 -8.99 -13.14 -6.61
N THR A 489 -9.88 -13.98 -7.14
CA THR A 489 -10.12 -15.36 -6.68
C THR A 489 -9.61 -16.37 -7.71
N LEU A 490 -8.98 -17.45 -7.25
CA LEU A 490 -8.56 -18.55 -8.12
C LEU A 490 -9.74 -19.51 -8.33
N ASN A 491 -10.15 -19.68 -9.59
CA ASN A 491 -11.20 -20.61 -10.02
C ASN A 491 -10.63 -21.65 -10.97
N VAL A 492 -11.18 -22.86 -10.97
CA VAL A 492 -10.75 -23.97 -11.82
C VAL A 492 -11.12 -23.68 -13.26
N ASP A 493 -10.12 -23.59 -14.14
CA ASP A 493 -10.28 -23.40 -15.57
C ASP A 493 -10.30 -24.72 -16.32
N ASP A 494 -9.47 -25.69 -15.91
CA ASP A 494 -9.41 -27.03 -16.49
C ASP A 494 -8.82 -28.06 -15.51
N ILE A 495 -9.08 -29.34 -15.78
CA ILE A 495 -8.38 -30.47 -15.17
C ILE A 495 -7.77 -31.32 -16.28
N GLN A 496 -6.47 -31.51 -16.22
CA GLN A 496 -5.72 -32.34 -17.15
C GLN A 496 -5.33 -33.66 -16.50
N TYR A 497 -5.53 -34.77 -17.19
CA TYR A 497 -5.23 -36.12 -16.67
C TYR A 497 -4.86 -37.07 -17.82
N PRO A 498 -4.06 -38.11 -17.57
CA PRO A 498 -3.76 -39.12 -18.58
C PRO A 498 -5.00 -39.96 -18.86
N ASN A 499 -5.46 -39.99 -20.10
CA ASN A 499 -6.54 -40.90 -20.53
C ASN A 499 -6.04 -42.36 -20.67
N THR A 500 -6.93 -43.27 -21.03
CA THR A 500 -6.60 -44.70 -21.24
C THR A 500 -5.54 -44.95 -22.31
N SER A 501 -5.32 -43.99 -23.20
CA SER A 501 -4.31 -44.02 -24.27
C SER A 501 -3.00 -43.31 -23.87
N ALA A 502 -2.83 -42.97 -22.58
CA ALA A 502 -1.70 -42.23 -22.02
C ALA A 502 -1.45 -40.85 -22.65
N GLN A 503 -2.49 -40.23 -23.20
CA GLN A 503 -2.46 -38.84 -23.68
C GLN A 503 -3.06 -37.92 -22.62
N VAL A 504 -2.58 -36.68 -22.55
CA VAL A 504 -3.13 -35.67 -21.64
C VAL A 504 -4.51 -35.23 -22.16
N ALA A 505 -5.56 -35.67 -21.48
CA ALA A 505 -6.93 -35.24 -21.72
C ALA A 505 -7.27 -34.00 -20.90
N SER A 506 -8.15 -33.16 -21.44
CA SER A 506 -8.68 -31.97 -20.77
C SER A 506 -10.15 -32.19 -20.44
N LEU A 507 -10.48 -32.10 -19.14
CA LEU A 507 -11.84 -32.25 -18.65
C LEU A 507 -12.76 -31.20 -19.26
N ARG A 508 -12.32 -29.94 -19.32
CA ARG A 508 -13.11 -28.85 -19.90
C ARG A 508 -13.49 -29.17 -21.33
N ASN A 509 -12.52 -29.56 -22.15
CA ASN A 509 -12.75 -29.85 -23.56
C ASN A 509 -13.64 -31.08 -23.74
N HIS A 510 -13.39 -32.13 -22.96
CA HIS A 510 -14.19 -33.34 -22.98
C HIS A 510 -15.66 -33.06 -22.64
N LEU A 511 -15.92 -32.31 -21.57
CA LEU A 511 -17.27 -31.94 -21.15
C LEU A 511 -17.96 -31.00 -22.15
N GLN A 512 -17.25 -30.03 -22.71
CA GLN A 512 -17.82 -29.11 -23.70
C GLN A 512 -18.29 -29.83 -24.98
N LEU A 513 -17.70 -30.97 -25.33
CA LEU A 513 -18.09 -31.79 -26.48
C LEU A 513 -19.18 -32.82 -26.14
N THR A 514 -19.16 -33.39 -24.93
CA THR A 514 -20.09 -34.45 -24.52
C THR A 514 -21.43 -33.93 -23.99
N VAL A 515 -21.45 -32.78 -23.31
CA VAL A 515 -22.70 -32.21 -22.76
C VAL A 515 -23.78 -32.00 -23.82
N PRO A 516 -23.51 -31.40 -25.00
CA PRO A 516 -24.52 -31.26 -26.05
C PRO A 516 -25.10 -32.60 -26.54
N ILE A 517 -24.29 -33.66 -26.54
CA ILE A 517 -24.68 -35.01 -26.97
C ILE A 517 -25.64 -35.63 -25.96
N VAL A 518 -25.31 -35.56 -24.67
CA VAL A 518 -26.16 -36.06 -23.57
C VAL A 518 -27.48 -35.27 -23.49
N GLU A 519 -27.42 -33.95 -23.68
CA GLU A 519 -28.62 -33.11 -23.75
C GLU A 519 -29.53 -33.49 -24.91
N LEU A 520 -28.98 -33.72 -26.10
CA LEU A 520 -29.75 -34.14 -27.26
C LEU A 520 -30.38 -35.51 -27.03
N ALA A 521 -29.62 -36.49 -26.53
CA ALA A 521 -30.11 -37.83 -26.23
C ALA A 521 -31.32 -37.77 -25.26
N SER A 522 -31.19 -36.99 -24.19
CA SER A 522 -32.26 -36.79 -23.20
C SER A 522 -33.47 -36.06 -23.77
N ALA A 523 -33.26 -34.97 -24.53
CA ALA A 523 -34.33 -34.22 -25.16
C ALA A 523 -35.11 -35.07 -26.16
N TRP A 524 -34.39 -35.92 -26.91
CA TRP A 524 -34.98 -36.86 -27.85
C TRP A 524 -35.81 -37.93 -27.15
N HIS A 525 -35.28 -38.53 -26.07
CA HIS A 525 -36.00 -39.52 -25.27
C HIS A 525 -37.29 -38.97 -24.63
N LYS A 526 -37.30 -37.68 -24.25
CA LYS A 526 -38.48 -37.00 -23.69
C LYS A 526 -39.44 -36.44 -24.75
N HIS A 527 -39.13 -36.63 -26.04
CA HIS A 527 -39.84 -36.01 -27.16
C HIS A 527 -39.94 -34.46 -27.09
N ASP A 528 -38.94 -33.80 -26.52
CA ASP A 528 -38.89 -32.34 -26.33
C ASP A 528 -38.22 -31.65 -27.53
N LEU A 529 -39.02 -31.36 -28.56
CA LEU A 529 -38.55 -30.70 -29.79
C LEU A 529 -37.92 -29.31 -29.55
N PRO A 530 -38.45 -28.42 -28.68
CA PRO A 530 -37.78 -27.17 -28.34
C PRO A 530 -36.36 -27.35 -27.80
N ARG A 531 -36.11 -28.34 -26.93
CA ARG A 531 -34.76 -28.63 -26.43
C ARG A 531 -33.85 -29.19 -27.52
N VAL A 532 -34.36 -30.09 -28.38
CA VAL A 532 -33.61 -30.60 -29.55
C VAL A 532 -33.17 -29.45 -30.46
N LYS A 533 -34.05 -28.47 -30.71
CA LYS A 533 -33.71 -27.29 -31.50
C LYS A 533 -32.57 -26.48 -30.89
N ARG A 534 -32.53 -26.34 -29.57
CA ARG A 534 -31.49 -25.59 -28.86
C ARG A 534 -30.11 -26.26 -28.91
N THR A 535 -30.07 -27.58 -29.04
CA THR A 535 -28.82 -28.37 -29.07
C THR A 535 -28.24 -28.57 -30.48
N CYS A 536 -29.02 -28.29 -31.52
CA CYS A 536 -28.63 -28.46 -32.92
C CYS A 536 -28.17 -27.15 -33.59
N SER A 537 -27.36 -27.26 -34.64
CA SER A 537 -26.87 -26.12 -35.44
C SER A 537 -28.01 -25.34 -36.10
N MET A 538 -27.77 -24.08 -36.44
CA MET A 538 -28.75 -23.27 -37.19
C MET A 538 -29.19 -23.93 -38.50
N ASP A 539 -28.26 -24.58 -39.20
CA ASP A 539 -28.57 -25.27 -40.45
C ASP A 539 -29.39 -26.54 -40.23
N PHE A 540 -29.09 -27.33 -39.20
CA PHE A 540 -29.91 -28.49 -38.84
C PHE A 540 -31.33 -28.02 -38.46
N ASN A 541 -31.44 -26.97 -37.65
CA ASN A 541 -32.71 -26.35 -37.28
C ASN A 541 -33.52 -25.91 -38.51
N ARG A 542 -32.91 -25.15 -39.42
CA ARG A 542 -33.56 -24.64 -40.63
C ARG A 542 -34.03 -25.76 -41.56
N LEU A 543 -33.19 -26.77 -41.75
CA LEU A 543 -33.46 -27.84 -42.74
C LEU A 543 -34.46 -28.87 -42.22
N ILE A 544 -34.41 -29.21 -40.93
CA ILE A 544 -35.17 -30.32 -40.36
C ILE A 544 -36.21 -29.81 -39.37
N TRP A 545 -35.78 -29.21 -38.26
CA TRP A 545 -36.65 -28.93 -37.12
C TRP A 545 -37.67 -27.81 -37.38
N GLY A 546 -37.41 -26.91 -38.34
CA GLY A 546 -38.37 -25.93 -38.82
C GLY A 546 -39.56 -26.54 -39.58
N ASN A 547 -39.38 -27.75 -40.13
CA ASN A 547 -40.37 -28.43 -40.98
C ASN A 547 -41.13 -29.54 -40.24
N LEU A 548 -40.77 -29.83 -38.98
CA LEU A 548 -41.37 -30.90 -38.17
C LEU A 548 -42.10 -30.33 -36.96
N LYS A 549 -43.27 -30.91 -36.64
CA LYS A 549 -44.06 -30.59 -35.42
C LYS A 549 -43.74 -31.51 -34.24
N THR A 550 -43.27 -32.73 -34.52
CA THR A 550 -42.93 -33.77 -33.53
C THR A 550 -41.65 -34.48 -33.98
N LEU A 551 -40.94 -35.11 -33.03
CA LEU A 551 -39.78 -35.92 -33.36
C LEU A 551 -40.21 -37.21 -34.10
N PRO A 552 -39.45 -37.66 -35.12
CA PRO A 552 -39.72 -38.91 -35.81
C PRO A 552 -39.42 -40.13 -34.93
N SER A 553 -40.34 -41.11 -34.90
CA SER A 553 -40.22 -42.37 -34.16
C SER A 553 -39.20 -43.35 -34.77
N ASP A 554 -38.83 -43.15 -36.04
CA ASP A 554 -37.90 -44.03 -36.75
C ASP A 554 -36.48 -44.04 -36.14
N PHE A 555 -36.21 -43.13 -35.20
CA PHE A 555 -34.93 -42.96 -34.52
C PHE A 555 -35.03 -43.11 -32.99
N ASP A 556 -36.01 -43.85 -32.47
CA ASP A 556 -36.19 -44.02 -31.02
C ASP A 556 -35.00 -44.68 -30.30
N ARG A 557 -34.12 -45.38 -31.03
CA ARG A 557 -32.86 -45.96 -30.50
C ARG A 557 -31.69 -44.97 -30.46
N LEU A 558 -31.82 -43.81 -31.11
CA LEU A 558 -30.75 -42.81 -31.17
C LEU A 558 -30.26 -42.36 -29.78
N PRO A 559 -31.12 -42.11 -28.77
CA PRO A 559 -30.67 -41.74 -27.43
C PRO A 559 -29.72 -42.77 -26.81
N GLU A 560 -30.03 -44.06 -26.94
CA GLU A 560 -29.20 -45.14 -26.38
C GLU A 560 -27.83 -45.17 -27.04
N MET A 561 -27.79 -44.95 -28.36
CA MET A 561 -26.54 -44.91 -29.14
C MET A 561 -25.67 -43.69 -28.82
N LEU A 562 -26.28 -42.55 -28.47
CA LEU A 562 -25.57 -41.31 -28.12
C LEU A 562 -25.04 -41.29 -26.67
N LEU A 563 -25.52 -42.20 -25.81
CA LEU A 563 -25.07 -42.32 -24.42
C LEU A 563 -23.94 -43.34 -24.24
N VAL A 564 -23.45 -43.93 -25.33
CA VAL A 564 -22.30 -44.84 -25.34
C VAL A 564 -21.00 -44.06 -25.05
N PRO A 565 -20.00 -44.66 -24.37
CA PRO A 565 -18.72 -43.97 -24.10
C PRO A 565 -18.03 -43.43 -25.34
N VAL A 566 -17.32 -42.32 -25.16
CA VAL A 566 -16.50 -41.67 -26.20
C VAL A 566 -15.26 -42.52 -26.47
N GLN A 567 -15.04 -42.91 -27.72
CA GLN A 567 -13.85 -43.64 -28.16
C GLN A 567 -12.75 -42.70 -28.64
N SER A 568 -13.12 -41.71 -29.44
CA SER A 568 -12.17 -40.77 -30.03
C SER A 568 -12.81 -39.39 -30.19
N THR A 569 -11.97 -38.36 -30.15
CA THR A 569 -12.38 -36.98 -30.41
C THR A 569 -11.37 -36.32 -31.34
N GLU A 570 -11.84 -35.87 -32.49
CA GLU A 570 -11.10 -35.00 -33.39
C GLU A 570 -11.70 -33.60 -33.31
N TRP A 571 -10.86 -32.57 -33.18
CA TRP A 571 -11.36 -31.21 -33.00
C TRP A 571 -10.44 -30.18 -33.62
N GLY A 572 -11.04 -29.12 -34.15
CA GLY A 572 -10.40 -27.93 -34.69
C GLY A 572 -11.08 -26.66 -34.18
N GLU A 573 -10.72 -25.50 -34.73
CA GLU A 573 -11.20 -24.20 -34.22
C GLU A 573 -12.72 -24.01 -34.33
N SER A 574 -13.35 -24.58 -35.36
CA SER A 574 -14.76 -24.37 -35.70
C SER A 574 -15.60 -25.66 -35.77
N GLN A 575 -14.96 -26.83 -35.80
CA GLN A 575 -15.62 -28.13 -35.97
C GLN A 575 -14.98 -29.18 -35.06
N ALA A 576 -15.79 -30.08 -34.52
CA ALA A 576 -15.34 -31.27 -33.82
C ALA A 576 -16.12 -32.50 -34.28
N ILE A 577 -15.51 -33.67 -34.18
CA ILE A 577 -16.07 -34.97 -34.46
C ILE A 577 -15.83 -35.84 -33.23
N VAL A 578 -16.92 -36.33 -32.64
CA VAL A 578 -16.90 -37.23 -31.49
C VAL A 578 -17.33 -38.61 -31.97
N GLU A 579 -16.48 -39.61 -31.81
CA GLU A 579 -16.84 -41.00 -32.09
C GLU A 579 -17.23 -41.70 -30.79
N LEU A 580 -18.45 -42.26 -30.78
CA LEU A 580 -19.04 -42.98 -29.66
C LEU A 580 -19.13 -44.46 -30.03
N GLY A 581 -18.74 -45.36 -29.14
CA GLY A 581 -18.81 -46.79 -29.44
C GLY A 581 -18.22 -47.68 -28.35
N GLN A 582 -18.51 -48.97 -28.42
CA GLN A 582 -17.82 -50.01 -27.65
C GLN A 582 -16.97 -50.88 -28.58
N ASN A 583 -15.93 -51.51 -28.03
CA ASN A 583 -15.04 -52.37 -28.80
C ASN A 583 -15.85 -53.47 -29.52
N GLY A 584 -15.88 -53.43 -30.87
CA GLY A 584 -16.53 -54.42 -31.72
C GLY A 584 -17.86 -54.00 -32.35
N GLU A 585 -18.44 -52.87 -31.96
CA GLU A 585 -19.63 -52.29 -32.61
C GLU A 585 -19.25 -51.12 -33.53
N PRO A 586 -20.03 -50.85 -34.60
CA PRO A 586 -19.73 -49.74 -35.49
C PRO A 586 -19.97 -48.40 -34.77
N PRO A 587 -19.00 -47.47 -34.80
CA PRO A 587 -19.09 -46.23 -34.02
C PRO A 587 -20.13 -45.27 -34.59
N VAL A 588 -20.74 -44.50 -33.69
CA VAL A 588 -21.58 -43.34 -34.01
C VAL A 588 -20.69 -42.11 -34.01
N SER A 589 -20.65 -41.40 -35.13
CA SER A 589 -19.90 -40.17 -35.28
C SER A 589 -20.84 -38.98 -35.17
N VAL A 590 -20.56 -38.08 -34.22
CA VAL A 590 -21.31 -36.85 -34.02
C VAL A 590 -20.43 -35.67 -34.43
N ARG A 591 -20.88 -34.93 -35.45
CA ARG A 591 -20.22 -33.70 -35.88
C ARG A 591 -20.82 -32.51 -35.13
N LEU A 592 -19.95 -31.77 -34.45
CA LEU A 592 -20.25 -30.55 -33.72
C LEU A 592 -19.69 -29.35 -34.47
N LEU A 593 -20.42 -28.24 -34.42
CA LEU A 593 -19.97 -26.92 -34.91
C LEU A 593 -19.95 -25.93 -33.75
N LYS A 594 -19.03 -24.97 -33.82
CA LYS A 594 -18.92 -23.90 -32.84
C LYS A 594 -19.77 -22.70 -33.27
N GLU A 595 -20.93 -22.51 -32.63
CA GLU A 595 -21.84 -21.39 -32.86
C GLU A 595 -22.00 -20.56 -31.58
N ASN A 596 -21.91 -19.23 -31.65
CA ASN A 596 -22.08 -18.33 -30.49
C ASN A 596 -21.24 -18.72 -29.25
N ARG A 597 -20.01 -19.19 -29.46
CA ARG A 597 -19.06 -19.70 -28.43
C ARG A 597 -19.45 -21.03 -27.78
N ALA A 598 -20.42 -21.75 -28.33
CA ALA A 598 -20.91 -23.03 -27.84
C ALA A 598 -20.80 -24.12 -28.93
N TRP A 599 -20.52 -25.35 -28.51
CA TRP A 599 -20.64 -26.50 -29.40
C TRP A 599 -22.11 -26.92 -29.55
N VAL A 600 -22.54 -27.11 -30.79
CA VAL A 600 -23.89 -27.55 -31.18
C VAL A 600 -23.80 -28.66 -32.22
N ILE A 601 -24.80 -29.55 -32.27
CA ILE A 601 -24.79 -30.74 -33.13
C ILE A 601 -25.22 -30.37 -34.54
N ASP A 602 -24.36 -30.66 -35.52
CA ASP A 602 -24.63 -30.39 -36.94
C ASP A 602 -25.03 -31.64 -37.72
N GLU A 603 -24.42 -32.79 -37.43
CA GLU A 603 -24.71 -34.06 -38.11
C GLU A 603 -24.48 -35.22 -37.15
N ILE A 604 -25.29 -36.27 -37.29
CA ILE A 604 -25.07 -37.55 -36.62
C ILE A 604 -24.99 -38.61 -37.71
N SER A 605 -23.91 -39.37 -37.70
CA SER A 605 -23.59 -40.39 -38.67
C SER A 605 -23.47 -41.74 -37.95
N VAL A 606 -24.34 -42.68 -38.30
CA VAL A 606 -24.33 -44.04 -37.76
C VAL A 606 -23.73 -44.96 -38.82
N ARG A 607 -22.61 -45.62 -38.53
CA ARG A 607 -22.06 -46.64 -39.42
C ARG A 607 -22.84 -47.95 -39.19
N GLN A 608 -23.35 -48.55 -40.26
CA GLN A 608 -24.05 -49.83 -40.19
C GLN A 608 -23.06 -51.01 -40.36
N PRO A 609 -23.42 -52.23 -39.93
CA PRO A 609 -22.55 -53.41 -40.04
C PRO A 609 -22.15 -53.78 -41.48
N ASP A 610 -22.92 -53.33 -42.47
CA ASP A 610 -22.67 -53.50 -43.91
C ASP A 610 -21.70 -52.47 -44.49
N GLY A 611 -21.20 -51.54 -43.66
CA GLY A 611 -20.29 -50.46 -44.06
C GLY A 611 -20.99 -49.20 -44.58
N VAL A 612 -22.33 -49.18 -44.67
CA VAL A 612 -23.08 -48.00 -45.11
C VAL A 612 -23.12 -46.97 -43.98
N VAL A 613 -22.82 -45.70 -44.30
CA VAL A 613 -22.92 -44.59 -43.34
C VAL A 613 -24.29 -43.93 -43.47
N PHE A 614 -25.05 -43.98 -42.38
CA PHE A 614 -26.37 -43.38 -42.28
C PHE A 614 -26.28 -42.00 -41.64
N ASN A 615 -26.51 -40.95 -42.43
CA ASN A 615 -26.49 -39.55 -41.97
C ASN A 615 -27.91 -39.08 -41.60
N ILE A 616 -28.15 -38.84 -40.31
CA ILE A 616 -29.49 -38.57 -39.78
C ILE A 616 -30.09 -37.29 -40.40
N ARG A 617 -29.32 -36.20 -40.51
CA ARG A 617 -29.86 -34.95 -41.06
C ARG A 617 -30.14 -35.10 -42.56
N GLN A 618 -29.27 -35.77 -43.31
CA GLN A 618 -29.47 -35.99 -44.76
C GLN A 618 -30.70 -36.86 -45.03
N ASN A 619 -30.91 -37.90 -44.22
CA ASN A 619 -32.04 -38.80 -44.38
C ASN A 619 -33.35 -38.13 -43.96
N LEU A 620 -33.39 -37.44 -42.83
CA LEU A 620 -34.55 -36.63 -42.43
C LEU A 620 -34.91 -35.57 -43.49
N ARG A 621 -33.90 -34.93 -44.09
CA ARG A 621 -34.11 -33.98 -45.19
C ARG A 621 -34.75 -34.65 -46.40
N ARG A 622 -34.30 -35.85 -46.77
CA ARG A 622 -34.87 -36.63 -47.88
C ARG A 622 -36.31 -37.03 -47.59
N ASP A 623 -36.60 -37.49 -46.38
CA ASP A 623 -37.95 -37.90 -45.96
C ASP A 623 -38.91 -36.72 -45.94
N ILE A 624 -38.47 -35.56 -45.45
CA ILE A 624 -39.24 -34.30 -45.52
C ILE A 624 -39.51 -33.93 -46.98
N ALA A 625 -38.49 -33.93 -47.83
CA ALA A 625 -38.64 -33.62 -49.26
C ALA A 625 -39.60 -34.59 -49.97
N GLN A 626 -39.54 -35.88 -49.64
CA GLN A 626 -40.45 -36.89 -50.19
C GLN A 626 -41.90 -36.69 -49.72
N ARG A 627 -42.13 -36.37 -48.43
CA ARG A 627 -43.46 -36.01 -47.93
C ARG A 627 -44.06 -34.79 -48.62
N PHE A 628 -43.22 -33.80 -48.98
CA PHE A 628 -43.64 -32.64 -49.77
C PHE A 628 -44.00 -33.01 -51.22
N LEU A 629 -43.30 -33.97 -51.83
CA LEU A 629 -43.60 -34.47 -53.18
C LEU A 629 -44.87 -35.33 -53.22
N ASP A 630 -45.08 -36.15 -52.19
CA ASP A 630 -46.23 -37.06 -52.09
C ASP A 630 -47.52 -36.32 -51.67
N ASN A 631 -47.41 -35.12 -51.06
CA ASN A 631 -48.56 -34.35 -50.61
C ASN A 631 -48.38 -32.82 -50.79
N PRO A 632 -48.46 -32.30 -52.03
CA PRO A 632 -48.13 -30.90 -52.37
C PRO A 632 -49.10 -29.84 -51.83
N THR A 633 -50.21 -30.24 -51.18
CA THR A 633 -51.15 -29.32 -50.52
C THR A 633 -50.78 -29.01 -49.07
N GLY A 634 -49.81 -29.72 -48.48
CA GLY A 634 -49.19 -29.37 -47.21
C GLY A 634 -48.24 -28.19 -47.41
N GLY A 635 -48.76 -26.97 -47.34
CA GLY A 635 -48.06 -25.75 -47.73
C GLY A 635 -46.62 -25.63 -47.22
N ILE A 636 -45.77 -25.08 -48.09
CA ILE A 636 -44.45 -24.56 -47.75
C ILE A 636 -44.64 -23.57 -46.60
N MET A 637 -44.29 -23.94 -45.37
CA MET A 637 -44.04 -22.92 -44.35
C MET A 637 -42.76 -22.23 -44.77
N GLN A 638 -42.91 -21.14 -45.53
CA GLN A 638 -41.84 -20.16 -45.74
C GLN A 638 -41.20 -19.90 -44.38
N ALA A 639 -39.88 -19.97 -44.31
CA ALA A 639 -39.12 -19.58 -43.13
C ALA A 639 -39.56 -18.16 -42.72
N VAL A 640 -40.44 -18.09 -41.73
CA VAL A 640 -40.82 -16.84 -41.08
C VAL A 640 -39.59 -16.44 -40.28
N ASN A 641 -38.93 -15.37 -40.71
CA ASN A 641 -38.08 -14.59 -39.83
C ASN A 641 -38.97 -14.10 -38.69
N GLU A 642 -38.98 -14.81 -37.56
CA GLU A 642 -39.60 -14.33 -36.32
C GLU A 642 -38.74 -13.19 -35.75
N SER A 643 -39.03 -11.99 -36.23
CA SER A 643 -38.85 -10.76 -35.48
C SER A 643 -40.12 -9.94 -35.62
N THR A 644 -41.17 -10.34 -34.88
CA THR A 644 -42.15 -9.42 -34.26
C THR A 644 -43.24 -10.22 -33.54
N SER A 645 -43.42 -9.88 -32.26
CA SER A 645 -44.51 -10.25 -31.36
C SER A 645 -45.85 -9.69 -31.84
N ASP A 646 -46.90 -10.51 -31.80
CA ASP A 646 -48.30 -10.07 -31.91
C ASP A 646 -49.04 -10.31 -30.58
N ASP A 647 -49.63 -9.24 -30.07
CA ASP A 647 -50.71 -9.22 -29.07
C ASP A 647 -51.99 -8.83 -29.84
N PRO A 648 -53.12 -9.58 -29.78
CA PRO A 648 -54.29 -9.26 -30.59
C PRO A 648 -55.45 -8.67 -29.77
N ALA A 649 -55.83 -7.40 -30.06
CA ALA A 649 -57.22 -6.94 -29.97
C ALA A 649 -57.43 -5.57 -30.65
N GLY A 650 -58.39 -5.46 -31.59
CA GLY A 650 -59.16 -4.22 -31.79
C GLY A 650 -58.96 -3.38 -33.07
N VAL A 651 -59.28 -3.95 -34.23
CA VAL A 651 -60.13 -3.45 -35.34
C VAL A 651 -60.57 -1.94 -35.38
N VAL A 652 -60.25 -1.28 -36.53
CA VAL A 652 -60.73 -0.02 -37.22
C VAL A 652 -60.49 1.38 -36.65
N HIS A 653 -59.69 2.22 -37.34
CA HIS A 653 -60.14 3.12 -38.43
C HIS A 653 -58.99 3.92 -39.06
N ALA A 654 -59.04 4.03 -40.39
CA ALA A 654 -58.23 4.95 -41.19
C ALA A 654 -58.61 6.41 -40.89
N LEU A 655 -57.62 7.30 -40.82
CA LEU A 655 -57.54 8.52 -41.62
C LEU A 655 -56.22 9.25 -41.36
N SER A 656 -55.82 9.95 -42.41
CA SER A 656 -54.57 10.63 -42.69
C SER A 656 -54.31 11.89 -41.86
N GLU A 657 -53.05 12.34 -41.98
CA GLU A 657 -52.53 13.71 -41.79
C GLU A 657 -51.84 14.04 -40.45
N SER A 658 -50.50 14.10 -40.54
CA SER A 658 -49.59 15.02 -39.82
C SER A 658 -50.21 16.42 -39.59
N PRO A 659 -49.88 17.18 -38.52
CA PRO A 659 -48.49 17.57 -38.26
C PRO A 659 -48.06 17.87 -36.79
N ALA A 660 -46.74 17.91 -36.61
CA ALA A 660 -45.87 18.76 -35.75
C ALA A 660 -46.36 19.53 -34.46
N PRO A 661 -45.42 19.88 -33.56
CA PRO A 661 -45.56 19.79 -32.10
C PRO A 661 -45.77 21.14 -31.39
N ARG A 662 -46.39 21.15 -30.20
CA ARG A 662 -46.23 22.23 -29.18
C ARG A 662 -46.45 21.78 -27.72
N ARG A 663 -45.44 22.09 -26.90
CA ARG A 663 -45.45 22.76 -25.57
C ARG A 663 -46.67 22.60 -24.64
N GLY A 664 -46.36 22.29 -23.38
CA GLY A 664 -46.67 23.22 -22.29
C GLY A 664 -47.34 22.65 -21.04
N ASN A 665 -46.62 22.80 -19.92
CA ASN A 665 -47.06 23.13 -18.56
C ASN A 665 -48.05 22.23 -17.82
N LEU A 666 -47.69 21.86 -16.58
CA LEU A 666 -48.47 22.27 -15.40
C LEU A 666 -47.69 22.08 -14.09
N THR A 667 -47.86 23.09 -13.24
CA THR A 667 -47.16 23.45 -12.01
C THR A 667 -47.89 23.00 -10.74
N LEU A 668 -47.10 22.65 -9.70
CA LEU A 668 -47.25 22.98 -8.25
C LEU A 668 -48.42 22.35 -7.45
N PRO A 669 -48.37 22.21 -6.08
CA PRO A 669 -47.75 23.16 -5.12
C PRO A 669 -47.01 22.61 -3.87
N SER A 670 -46.43 23.56 -3.13
CA SER A 670 -45.65 23.44 -1.88
C SER A 670 -46.47 23.74 -0.61
N SER A 671 -46.09 23.13 0.53
CA SER A 671 -46.16 23.66 1.92
C SER A 671 -45.61 22.58 2.88
N GLY A 672 -44.85 22.79 3.96
CA GLY A 672 -44.41 23.98 4.70
C GLY A 672 -43.36 23.61 5.80
N LYS A 673 -42.83 24.64 6.48
CA LYS A 673 -41.82 24.60 7.57
C LYS A 673 -42.40 24.17 8.94
N PRO A 674 -41.57 23.81 9.95
CA PRO A 674 -41.37 24.77 11.07
C PRO A 674 -40.01 24.75 11.84
N LYS A 675 -39.70 25.94 12.38
CA LYS A 675 -39.06 26.38 13.66
C LYS A 675 -37.75 25.78 14.26
N ALA A 676 -36.87 26.71 14.65
CA ALA A 676 -35.67 26.58 15.48
C ALA A 676 -35.94 26.73 17.00
N PRO A 677 -34.99 26.31 17.87
CA PRO A 677 -34.80 26.92 19.19
C PRO A 677 -33.38 27.47 19.45
N ARG A 678 -33.33 28.27 20.52
CA ARG A 678 -32.29 29.21 21.01
C ARG A 678 -30.98 28.58 21.52
N ALA A 679 -29.97 29.45 21.56
CA ALA A 679 -28.62 29.29 22.08
C ALA A 679 -28.49 29.13 23.62
N SER A 680 -27.44 28.43 24.04
CA SER A 680 -26.75 28.55 25.34
C SER A 680 -25.22 28.46 25.13
N MET A 681 -24.45 29.13 25.97
CA MET A 681 -23.07 29.60 25.74
C MET A 681 -21.93 28.60 26.08
N THR A 682 -20.76 28.85 25.43
CA THR A 682 -19.34 28.53 25.75
C THR A 682 -18.74 27.12 25.51
N PRO A 683 -17.40 26.97 25.31
CA PRO A 683 -16.38 27.91 24.80
C PRO A 683 -15.71 27.44 23.48
N ALA A 684 -14.99 28.37 22.85
CA ALA A 684 -14.51 28.31 21.47
C ALA A 684 -13.33 27.36 21.22
N GLY A 685 -13.54 26.38 20.32
CA GLY A 685 -12.49 25.74 19.53
C GLY A 685 -12.43 26.37 18.15
N ILE A 686 -11.25 26.82 17.74
CA ILE A 686 -11.03 27.50 16.45
C ILE A 686 -10.72 26.44 15.39
N ASP A 687 -11.69 26.15 14.51
CA ASP A 687 -11.54 25.37 13.28
C ASP A 687 -10.89 26.25 12.17
N LEU A 688 -9.88 25.72 11.50
CA LEU A 688 -9.14 26.38 10.41
C LEU A 688 -8.96 25.46 9.20
N THR A 689 -10.00 24.75 8.79
CA THR A 689 -10.02 24.05 7.50
C THR A 689 -10.77 24.88 6.44
N PRO A 690 -10.18 25.15 5.25
CA PRO A 690 -10.95 25.66 4.12
C PRO A 690 -11.72 24.52 3.45
N VAL A 691 -13.04 24.68 3.32
CA VAL A 691 -13.93 23.78 2.58
C VAL A 691 -13.58 23.79 1.09
N PRO A 692 -13.29 22.65 0.44
CA PRO A 692 -13.07 22.62 -1.01
C PRO A 692 -14.39 22.64 -1.78
N LYS A 693 -14.42 23.38 -2.90
CA LYS A 693 -15.48 23.26 -3.91
C LYS A 693 -15.24 22.00 -4.78
N PRO A 694 -16.30 21.31 -5.26
CA PRO A 694 -16.17 20.11 -6.06
C PRO A 694 -15.76 20.44 -7.50
N HIS A 695 -14.77 19.71 -8.04
CA HIS A 695 -14.42 19.69 -9.46
C HIS A 695 -14.32 18.24 -9.95
N PRO A 696 -14.55 18.00 -11.26
CA PRO A 696 -15.04 16.73 -11.76
C PRO A 696 -13.95 15.66 -11.89
N VAL A 697 -14.39 14.41 -11.77
CA VAL A 697 -13.60 13.18 -11.85
C VAL A 697 -13.07 12.99 -13.28
N PRO A 698 -11.77 12.66 -13.48
CA PRO A 698 -11.30 12.09 -14.73
C PRO A 698 -11.52 10.57 -14.72
N GLU A 699 -12.28 10.09 -15.70
CA GLU A 699 -12.28 8.69 -16.13
C GLU A 699 -10.94 8.43 -16.83
N ASP A 700 -10.02 7.70 -16.18
CA ASP A 700 -9.05 6.80 -16.82
C ASP A 700 -8.14 6.17 -15.73
N GLY A 701 -8.45 4.93 -15.37
CA GLY A 701 -7.75 4.13 -14.35
C GLY A 701 -6.42 3.55 -14.83
N ILE A 702 -5.42 4.41 -15.09
CA ILE A 702 -4.06 3.97 -15.45
C ILE A 702 -3.03 4.60 -14.51
N LEU A 703 -2.45 3.77 -13.64
CA LEU A 703 -1.29 4.10 -12.81
C LEU A 703 -0.04 4.26 -13.68
N LYS A 704 0.56 5.46 -13.71
CA LYS A 704 1.85 5.73 -14.37
C LYS A 704 2.97 5.76 -13.33
N PHE A 705 4.02 4.96 -13.55
CA PHE A 705 5.25 4.95 -12.75
C PHE A 705 6.40 5.63 -13.52
N GLY A 706 7.17 6.49 -12.85
CA GLY A 706 8.46 7.06 -13.31
C GLY A 706 8.59 8.59 -13.18
N PRO A 707 9.80 9.14 -12.90
CA PRO A 707 10.01 10.57 -12.70
C PRO A 707 9.94 11.33 -14.03
N GLN A 708 9.05 12.32 -14.12
CA GLN A 708 9.03 13.26 -15.24
C GLN A 708 10.15 14.30 -15.06
N ALA A 709 11.27 14.09 -15.77
CA ALA A 709 12.24 15.15 -15.99
C ALA A 709 11.65 16.17 -16.98
N SER A 710 11.45 17.39 -16.50
CA SER A 710 11.07 18.56 -17.28
C SER A 710 12.25 19.02 -18.15
N ALA A 711 12.22 18.73 -19.45
CA ALA A 711 13.05 19.40 -20.45
C ALA A 711 12.21 20.48 -21.15
N ALA A 712 12.41 21.73 -20.73
CA ALA A 712 11.91 22.90 -21.44
C ALA A 712 12.81 23.17 -22.64
N GLY A 713 12.20 23.33 -23.82
CA GLY A 713 12.88 23.53 -25.09
C GLY A 713 13.64 24.86 -25.18
N ILE A 714 14.76 24.82 -25.90
CA ILE A 714 15.43 25.98 -26.46
C ILE A 714 15.47 25.79 -27.98
N ARG A 715 15.15 26.88 -28.67
CA ARG A 715 14.86 27.05 -30.11
C ARG A 715 16.03 26.67 -31.04
N ASP A 716 15.65 26.17 -32.20
CA ASP A 716 16.44 26.05 -33.43
C ASP A 716 16.96 27.39 -33.96
N THR A 717 18.21 27.43 -34.42
CA THR A 717 18.60 27.96 -35.75
C THR A 717 20.02 27.47 -36.13
N PRO A 718 20.35 27.36 -37.44
CA PRO A 718 21.33 26.40 -37.98
C PRO A 718 22.66 27.03 -38.47
N LEU A 719 23.54 26.14 -38.98
CA LEU A 719 24.75 26.34 -39.81
C LEU A 719 26.10 26.48 -39.08
N HIS A 720 26.99 25.49 -39.21
CA HIS A 720 28.09 25.50 -40.20
C HIS A 720 28.96 24.23 -40.12
N ASP A 721 29.35 23.73 -41.29
CA ASP A 721 30.42 22.76 -41.53
C ASP A 721 31.77 23.19 -40.92
N ASN A 722 32.56 22.22 -40.45
CA ASN A 722 33.92 21.97 -40.94
C ASN A 722 34.61 20.79 -40.23
N ASP A 723 35.15 19.91 -41.07
CA ASP A 723 36.38 19.13 -40.97
C ASP A 723 37.21 19.16 -39.67
N ALA A 724 37.60 17.96 -39.19
CA ALA A 724 38.99 17.52 -39.30
C ALA A 724 39.21 16.08 -38.78
N MET A 725 39.90 15.31 -39.62
CA MET A 725 40.56 14.03 -39.37
C MET A 725 41.45 14.02 -38.11
N GLN A 726 41.57 12.86 -37.46
CA GLN A 726 42.86 12.14 -37.41
C GLN A 726 42.72 10.69 -36.92
N ASP A 727 43.20 9.80 -37.79
CA ASP A 727 43.57 8.39 -37.58
C ASP A 727 44.48 8.16 -36.36
N VAL A 728 44.43 6.97 -35.75
CA VAL A 728 45.56 6.01 -35.70
C VAL A 728 45.04 4.57 -35.43
N LYS A 729 45.26 3.72 -36.46
CA LYS A 729 45.56 2.26 -36.55
C LYS A 729 46.05 1.54 -35.27
N GLU A 730 46.02 0.21 -35.06
CA GLU A 730 46.18 -1.02 -35.87
C GLU A 730 45.75 -2.20 -34.91
N VAL A 731 44.95 -3.22 -35.28
CA VAL A 731 45.32 -4.54 -35.91
C VAL A 731 46.35 -5.31 -35.07
N SER A 732 46.20 -6.57 -34.63
CA SER A 732 45.74 -7.81 -35.29
C SER A 732 45.49 -8.97 -34.32
N ASP A 733 44.68 -9.90 -34.79
CA ASP A 733 44.43 -11.29 -34.39
C ASP A 733 45.69 -12.16 -34.12
N PHE A 734 45.55 -13.23 -33.31
CA PHE A 734 45.68 -14.62 -33.80
C PHE A 734 45.33 -15.71 -32.76
N HIS A 735 45.01 -16.89 -33.30
CA HIS A 735 44.39 -18.11 -32.77
C HIS A 735 45.09 -18.89 -31.63
N GLY A 736 44.33 -19.80 -31.01
CA GLY A 736 44.87 -21.13 -30.65
C GLY A 736 44.07 -21.92 -29.62
N VAL A 737 43.13 -22.76 -30.07
CA VAL A 737 42.65 -23.97 -29.35
C VAL A 737 43.61 -25.12 -29.69
N PRO A 738 43.79 -26.11 -28.80
CA PRO A 738 43.36 -27.47 -29.16
C PRO A 738 42.72 -28.29 -28.02
N GLU A 739 41.93 -29.27 -28.46
CA GLU A 739 41.27 -30.38 -27.76
C GLU A 739 42.22 -31.44 -27.14
N SER A 740 41.67 -32.26 -26.23
CA SER A 740 41.62 -33.76 -26.20
C SER A 740 41.75 -34.35 -24.77
N GLN A 741 40.73 -35.06 -24.24
CA GLN A 741 40.59 -36.54 -24.04
C GLN A 741 41.77 -37.18 -23.25
N SER A 742 41.66 -38.05 -22.23
CA SER A 742 40.85 -39.25 -21.94
C SER A 742 41.18 -39.69 -20.48
N ALA A 743 40.23 -40.19 -19.66
CA ALA A 743 40.00 -41.61 -19.27
C ALA A 743 40.92 -42.24 -18.18
N GLU A 744 40.30 -43.16 -17.41
CA GLU A 744 40.81 -44.07 -16.35
C GLU A 744 40.88 -43.49 -14.91
N THR A 745 40.47 -44.15 -13.82
CA THR A 745 40.37 -45.59 -13.51
C THR A 745 39.38 -45.89 -12.35
N SER A 746 39.02 -47.17 -12.26
CA SER A 746 37.99 -47.84 -11.45
C SER A 746 38.38 -48.24 -10.01
N SER A 747 37.42 -48.90 -9.33
CA SER A 747 37.47 -49.77 -8.12
C SER A 747 37.18 -49.06 -6.78
N SER A 748 36.11 -49.34 -6.03
CA SER A 748 35.52 -50.60 -5.50
C SER A 748 36.27 -51.20 -4.31
N THR A 749 35.74 -51.04 -3.10
CA THR A 749 35.82 -52.06 -2.05
C THR A 749 34.63 -51.95 -1.09
N LEU A 750 33.79 -52.98 -1.16
CA LEU A 750 32.81 -53.43 -0.17
C LEU A 750 33.53 -53.98 1.08
N ARG A 751 32.93 -53.80 2.27
CA ARG A 751 32.42 -54.86 3.20
C ARG A 751 32.18 -54.29 4.60
N GLU A 752 30.93 -54.41 5.09
CA GLU A 752 30.49 -55.30 6.20
C GLU A 752 31.01 -54.87 7.59
N MET A 753 30.36 -55.04 8.73
CA MET A 753 29.02 -55.40 9.19
C MET A 753 29.16 -55.24 10.72
N SER A 754 28.16 -54.72 11.44
CA SER A 754 27.91 -55.19 12.81
C SER A 754 26.49 -54.87 13.23
N GLN A 755 25.81 -55.92 13.63
CA GLN A 755 24.42 -55.99 14.03
C GLN A 755 24.30 -55.94 15.57
N HIS A 756 23.23 -55.25 16.02
CA HIS A 756 22.29 -55.65 17.09
C HIS A 756 22.71 -55.59 18.58
N PRO A 757 21.78 -55.69 19.56
CA PRO A 757 20.32 -55.34 19.62
C PRO A 757 19.85 -54.73 21.01
N ILE A 758 18.51 -54.68 21.25
CA ILE A 758 17.74 -54.73 22.57
C ILE A 758 17.35 -53.37 23.18
N GLU A 759 16.15 -53.05 23.72
CA GLU A 759 14.78 -53.60 23.97
C GLU A 759 13.86 -52.41 24.38
N ILE A 760 12.59 -52.30 23.96
CA ILE A 760 11.30 -52.63 24.64
C ILE A 760 10.94 -51.87 25.94
N LEU A 761 9.79 -51.16 25.91
CA LEU A 761 8.65 -51.07 26.88
C LEU A 761 7.71 -49.95 26.37
N GLY A 762 6.43 -50.14 26.01
CA GLY A 762 5.29 -50.79 26.70
C GLY A 762 4.69 -49.79 27.70
N GLU A 763 3.45 -49.28 27.61
CA GLU A 763 2.14 -49.83 27.17
C GLU A 763 1.37 -48.95 26.16
#